data_AF-A0A8J8BHN5-F1
#
_entry.id   AF-A0A8J8BHN5-F1
#
_cell.length_a   1.000
_cell.length_b   1.000
_cell.length_c   1.000
_cell.angle_alpha   90.00
_cell.angle_beta   90.00
_cell.angle_gamma   90.00
#
_symmetry.space_group_name_H-M   'P 1'
#
loop_
_entity.id
_entity.type
_entity.pdbx_description
1 polymer ?
#
loop_
_entity_poly.entity_id
_entity_poly.type
_entity_poly.pdbx_seq_one_letter_code
_entity_poly.pdbx_strand_id
1 'polypeptide(L)'
;TWPTTGHHTPLPTYPFQHQHFWPQTTAKPNDPASLGQTPTGHALLGAAITLPDETTLFTGRLSLRTHPWLAEHAVLGTTLLPGTAFLELALHAGRHTAGGRIEELAISSPLPIPDQDGVQLRVTVGVPDETGRRTIDIHSRSDQAADAYGLGFSEFDEPVQQWTHHATGFLTTEPAAPAPDADLAAWPPTNARELDTAHLYDALADLGYNYGPLFQGVVRAWLRGDDLFAEIHLPQGTGNSGFGIHPALLDASLHAMALGGPVGSDDTSDPSALRPPLPFNWTDVTLHATGARVLRIAMTNRSQDSCTIRAADESGANVITIGALICRPLSEGAMAQAGDDRRDLFELGWVPVGPIDTDATTTDLAIVGAASDELVRSLPQASFYTDLDALTDGPGIPATVLLICEPRVDKTSLDRTSVDESGIDESRGNESDGNESDGSVPSEVHTAAHRLLSVVQRWLADERLSGSRLVLLTSGAVATGEDACISDLTQAALWGMIRSVQAENPERFVLIDLDRDAASASAITVALAGGEPQVAIRAGELRVPRLARLAGSTVPAEQAAPLLDPEGTVLVTGATGTLGSLLTRHLVTRHGAKNLLLLSRRGEDAPGAADLRAELTALGADVRIAACDAADRDAVAAILAAIPEDRPLTALVHTAGTLDDGIVTALDPGRFDSVLRPKVDAAWHLHELTKEARLSAFVLFSSASGALGSPGQANYAAANAFLDALARHRRDCGLAATSLTWGLWEQSSELTKDLSQSDRARMAREGLVPIPAERGLALFDAAVTAGTPVVMPALLDLGALRRQAATGTLRPALRGMVRGNVKRREPAAGGGSQGARLSTLSGEERIKALLELVREQTAIVLGHDGTGSVDQETSFRGLGFDSLTAVELRNRLNAASGLRLPATLVFDYPTPAELAAYIGEQLGGPVAQTPTASLVVATRSAENEPIAVVGMGCRYPG
;
A
#
# COMPACT_ATOMS: atom_id res chain seq x y z
N THR A 1 6.34 -77.43 13.17
CA THR A 1 5.32 -76.68 12.40
C THR A 1 5.80 -75.24 12.29
N TRP A 2 6.32 -74.87 11.12
CA TRP A 2 6.70 -73.49 10.81
C TRP A 2 5.46 -72.77 10.26
N PRO A 3 5.21 -71.50 10.64
CA PRO A 3 4.01 -70.78 10.18
C PRO A 3 4.07 -70.56 8.67
N THR A 4 3.02 -70.99 7.97
CA THR A 4 2.94 -71.12 6.51
C THR A 4 2.48 -69.86 5.76
N THR A 5 2.38 -68.70 6.40
CA THR A 5 2.00 -67.45 5.72
C THR A 5 2.68 -66.23 6.35
N GLY A 6 3.88 -65.90 5.86
CA GLY A 6 4.50 -64.59 6.05
C GLY A 6 4.42 -63.80 4.74
N HIS A 7 4.01 -62.54 4.79
CA HIS A 7 4.04 -61.65 3.62
C HIS A 7 5.48 -61.22 3.33
N HIS A 8 5.92 -61.45 2.09
CA HIS A 8 7.18 -60.91 1.57
C HIS A 8 7.01 -59.42 1.27
N THR A 9 7.68 -58.56 2.04
CA THR A 9 7.80 -57.14 1.72
C THR A 9 9.03 -56.93 0.83
N PRO A 10 8.88 -56.37 -0.38
CA PRO A 10 10.04 -56.03 -1.20
C PRO A 10 10.77 -54.84 -0.57
N LEU A 11 12.01 -55.04 -0.15
CA LEU A 11 12.91 -53.95 0.23
C LEU A 11 13.53 -53.35 -1.05
N PRO A 12 13.84 -52.04 -1.06
CA PRO A 12 14.52 -51.43 -2.19
C PRO A 12 15.82 -52.18 -2.49
N THR A 13 16.00 -52.59 -3.75
CA THR A 13 17.22 -53.29 -4.16
C THR A 13 18.29 -52.29 -4.56
N TYR A 14 19.50 -52.55 -4.08
CA TYR A 14 20.79 -51.92 -4.42
C TYR A 14 20.92 -50.40 -4.18
N PRO A 15 21.81 -49.95 -3.27
CA PRO A 15 22.17 -48.54 -3.19
C PRO A 15 22.97 -48.18 -4.44
N PHE A 16 22.34 -47.48 -5.39
CA PHE A 16 23.05 -46.94 -6.53
C PHE A 16 24.21 -46.08 -6.02
N GLN A 17 25.44 -46.35 -6.47
CA GLN A 17 26.51 -45.37 -6.31
C GLN A 17 26.14 -44.19 -7.22
N HIS A 18 25.81 -43.05 -6.63
CA HIS A 18 25.42 -41.82 -7.34
C HIS A 18 26.60 -41.16 -8.09
N GLN A 19 27.40 -41.95 -8.82
CA GLN A 19 28.38 -41.43 -9.75
C GLN A 19 27.70 -41.16 -11.09
N HIS A 20 27.78 -39.91 -11.55
CA HIS A 20 27.24 -39.49 -12.83
C HIS A 20 28.12 -40.00 -13.97
N PHE A 21 27.60 -40.91 -14.79
CA PHE A 21 28.24 -41.41 -16.01
C PHE A 21 27.48 -40.96 -17.26
N TRP A 22 27.35 -39.64 -17.44
CA TRP A 22 26.90 -39.03 -18.70
C TRP A 22 28.12 -38.70 -19.57
N PRO A 23 28.01 -38.77 -20.92
CA PRO A 23 29.08 -38.30 -21.80
C PRO A 23 29.37 -36.83 -21.49
N GLN A 24 30.55 -36.54 -20.94
CA GLN A 24 31.02 -35.16 -20.77
C GLN A 24 31.42 -34.64 -22.15
N THR A 25 30.47 -34.09 -22.89
CA THR A 25 30.77 -33.21 -24.02
C THR A 25 31.51 -31.98 -23.48
N THR A 26 32.76 -31.80 -23.91
CA THR A 26 33.68 -30.73 -23.47
C THR A 26 33.28 -29.31 -23.92
N ALA A 27 32.10 -29.14 -24.53
CA ALA A 27 31.53 -27.84 -24.87
C ALA A 27 30.11 -27.75 -24.30
N LYS A 28 29.87 -26.78 -23.40
CA LYS A 28 28.52 -26.44 -22.95
C LYS A 28 27.79 -25.71 -24.11
N PRO A 29 26.54 -26.04 -24.45
CA PRO A 29 25.82 -25.41 -25.57
C PRO A 29 25.57 -23.89 -25.45
N ASN A 30 25.94 -23.28 -24.33
CA ASN A 30 25.77 -21.85 -24.02
C ASN A 30 27.09 -21.15 -23.65
N ASP A 31 28.24 -21.72 -24.03
CA ASP A 31 29.53 -21.07 -23.82
C ASP A 31 29.74 -19.96 -24.88
N PRO A 32 30.02 -18.69 -24.50
CA PRO A 32 30.33 -17.62 -25.45
C PRO A 32 31.36 -18.02 -26.52
N ALA A 33 32.33 -18.87 -26.17
CA ALA A 33 33.32 -19.39 -27.11
C ALA A 33 32.69 -20.13 -28.31
N SER A 34 31.58 -20.83 -28.11
CA SER A 34 30.84 -21.53 -29.18
C SER A 34 30.15 -20.58 -30.17
N LEU A 35 29.93 -19.33 -29.76
CA LEU A 35 29.35 -18.26 -30.58
C LEU A 35 30.44 -17.37 -31.21
N GLY A 36 31.71 -17.76 -31.12
CA GLY A 36 32.85 -16.97 -31.61
C GLY A 36 33.15 -15.74 -30.74
N GLN A 37 32.66 -15.71 -29.50
CA GLN A 37 32.86 -14.62 -28.55
C GLN A 37 33.86 -15.04 -27.46
N THR A 38 34.49 -14.07 -26.80
CA THR A 38 35.44 -14.34 -25.72
C THR A 38 34.71 -14.35 -24.38
N PRO A 39 34.72 -15.44 -23.60
CA PRO A 39 34.24 -15.42 -22.23
C PRO A 39 35.07 -14.46 -21.37
N THR A 40 34.41 -13.61 -20.60
CA THR A 40 35.04 -12.56 -19.78
C THR A 40 35.36 -13.03 -18.36
N GLY A 41 34.66 -14.06 -17.87
CA GLY A 41 34.70 -14.50 -16.47
C GLY A 41 34.04 -13.53 -15.48
N HIS A 42 33.34 -12.50 -15.96
CA HIS A 42 32.67 -11.50 -15.12
C HIS A 42 31.25 -11.91 -14.75
N ALA A 43 30.80 -11.55 -13.54
CA ALA A 43 29.47 -11.94 -13.06
C ALA A 43 28.30 -11.22 -13.76
N LEU A 44 28.54 -10.05 -14.36
CA LEU A 44 27.51 -9.23 -15.05
C LEU A 44 27.73 -9.10 -16.56
N LEU A 45 28.92 -9.40 -17.06
CA LEU A 45 29.26 -9.34 -18.48
C LEU A 45 29.66 -10.76 -18.86
N GLY A 46 28.90 -11.42 -19.74
CA GLY A 46 29.15 -12.82 -20.07
C GLY A 46 30.17 -13.01 -21.20
N ALA A 47 30.22 -12.06 -22.13
CA ALA A 47 30.99 -12.20 -23.36
C ALA A 47 31.57 -10.87 -23.84
N ALA A 48 32.70 -10.96 -24.55
CA ALA A 48 33.36 -9.86 -25.23
C ALA A 48 33.56 -10.18 -26.72
N ILE A 49 33.41 -9.16 -27.56
CA ILE A 49 33.60 -9.21 -29.01
C ILE A 49 34.48 -8.04 -29.40
N THR A 50 35.66 -8.31 -29.95
CA THR A 50 36.50 -7.27 -30.55
C THR A 50 36.14 -7.15 -32.03
N LEU A 51 35.74 -5.96 -32.43
CA LEU A 51 35.39 -5.62 -33.80
C LEU A 51 36.66 -5.42 -34.65
N PRO A 52 36.57 -5.46 -36.00
CA PRO A 52 37.73 -5.28 -36.88
C PRO A 52 38.42 -3.92 -36.76
N ASP A 53 37.73 -2.91 -36.23
CA ASP A 53 38.27 -1.59 -35.95
C ASP A 53 38.93 -1.50 -34.57
N GLU A 54 39.09 -2.61 -33.84
CA GLU A 54 39.62 -2.70 -32.47
C GLU A 54 38.68 -2.19 -31.36
N THR A 55 37.47 -1.75 -31.70
CA THR A 55 36.42 -1.48 -30.71
C THR A 55 36.03 -2.79 -30.01
N THR A 56 35.94 -2.79 -28.69
CA THR A 56 35.55 -3.99 -27.93
C THR A 56 34.16 -3.82 -27.31
N LEU A 57 33.27 -4.76 -27.61
CA LEU A 57 31.90 -4.81 -27.12
C LEU A 57 31.77 -5.90 -26.05
N PHE A 58 31.26 -5.57 -24.87
CA PHE A 58 30.88 -6.52 -23.85
C PHE A 58 29.36 -6.61 -23.75
N THR A 59 28.85 -7.82 -23.55
CA THR A 59 27.42 -8.08 -23.43
C THR A 59 27.09 -8.81 -22.14
N GLY A 60 25.92 -8.49 -21.58
CA GLY A 60 25.40 -9.10 -20.37
C GLY A 60 23.87 -9.07 -20.35
N ARG A 61 23.28 -9.80 -19.41
CA ARG A 61 21.84 -9.73 -19.14
C ARG A 61 21.62 -9.71 -17.63
N LEU A 62 20.91 -8.70 -17.15
CA LEU A 62 20.60 -8.52 -15.73
C LEU A 62 19.14 -8.87 -15.48
N SER A 63 18.86 -9.62 -14.41
CA SER A 63 17.50 -9.99 -13.99
C SER A 63 17.56 -10.40 -12.53
N LEU A 64 16.51 -10.12 -11.76
CA LEU A 64 16.42 -10.55 -10.36
C LEU A 64 16.39 -12.08 -10.21
N ARG A 65 16.05 -12.82 -11.27
CA ARG A 65 16.10 -14.29 -11.28
C ARG A 65 17.53 -14.83 -11.29
N THR A 66 18.43 -14.19 -12.03
CA THR A 66 19.83 -14.62 -12.18
C THR A 66 20.77 -13.91 -11.20
N HIS A 67 20.39 -12.70 -10.77
CA HIS A 67 21.14 -11.87 -9.84
C HIS A 67 20.21 -11.40 -8.70
N PRO A 68 19.73 -12.30 -7.82
CA PRO A 68 18.75 -11.95 -6.78
C PRO A 68 19.22 -10.84 -5.84
N TRP A 69 20.53 -10.74 -5.63
CA TRP A 69 21.14 -9.72 -4.79
C TRP A 69 20.85 -8.29 -5.25
N LEU A 70 20.57 -8.06 -6.54
CA LEU A 70 20.22 -6.73 -7.03
C LEU A 70 18.92 -6.20 -6.40
N ALA A 71 18.00 -7.09 -6.00
CA ALA A 71 16.76 -6.73 -5.31
C ALA A 71 16.99 -6.09 -3.93
N GLU A 72 18.19 -6.25 -3.38
CA GLU A 72 18.59 -5.69 -2.09
C GLU A 72 19.12 -4.24 -2.20
N HIS A 73 19.16 -3.66 -3.40
CA HIS A 73 19.47 -2.25 -3.60
C HIS A 73 18.27 -1.52 -4.19
N ALA A 74 17.41 -1.02 -3.30
CA ALA A 74 16.22 -0.28 -3.67
C ALA A 74 16.25 1.16 -3.13
N VAL A 75 16.00 2.14 -4.00
CA VAL A 75 15.96 3.56 -3.66
C VAL A 75 14.61 4.13 -4.07
N LEU A 76 13.93 4.80 -3.14
CA LEU A 76 12.56 5.28 -3.26
C LEU A 76 11.61 4.20 -3.82
N GLY A 77 11.73 2.98 -3.29
CA GLY A 77 10.92 1.81 -3.69
C GLY A 77 11.25 1.21 -5.06
N THR A 78 12.34 1.64 -5.71
CA THR A 78 12.77 1.14 -7.05
C THR A 78 14.04 0.34 -6.91
N THR A 79 14.04 -0.90 -7.43
CA THR A 79 15.27 -1.69 -7.55
C THR A 79 16.16 -1.07 -8.63
N LEU A 80 17.32 -0.55 -8.24
CA LEU A 80 18.26 0.11 -9.16
C LEU A 80 19.57 -0.67 -9.21
N LEU A 81 20.20 -0.71 -10.39
CA LEU A 81 21.61 -1.10 -10.47
C LEU A 81 22.44 -0.05 -9.70
N PRO A 82 23.20 -0.44 -8.65
CA PRO A 82 23.98 0.51 -7.87
C PRO A 82 25.04 1.22 -8.73
N GLY A 83 25.35 2.47 -8.41
CA GLY A 83 26.37 3.26 -9.10
C GLY A 83 27.74 2.55 -9.15
N THR A 84 28.05 1.82 -8.09
CA THR A 84 29.27 1.01 -7.96
C THR A 84 29.32 -0.20 -8.90
N ALA A 85 28.18 -0.69 -9.38
CA ALA A 85 28.16 -1.72 -10.43
C ALA A 85 28.54 -1.15 -11.80
N PHE A 86 28.15 0.09 -12.13
CA PHE A 86 28.66 0.77 -13.35
C PHE A 86 30.18 0.93 -13.30
N LEU A 87 30.72 1.30 -12.13
CA LEU A 87 32.16 1.41 -11.92
C LEU A 87 32.86 0.05 -12.10
N GLU A 88 32.34 -1.02 -11.52
CA GLU A 88 32.91 -2.36 -11.67
C GLU A 88 32.86 -2.85 -13.13
N LEU A 89 31.78 -2.57 -13.87
CA LEU A 89 31.68 -2.85 -15.31
C LEU A 89 32.81 -2.14 -16.09
N ALA A 90 33.06 -0.87 -15.77
CA ALA A 90 34.12 -0.08 -16.39
C ALA A 90 35.53 -0.59 -16.03
N LEU A 91 35.77 -0.92 -14.75
CA LEU A 91 37.04 -1.50 -14.28
C LEU A 91 37.31 -2.87 -14.92
N HIS A 92 36.28 -3.68 -15.13
CA HIS A 92 36.42 -4.96 -15.82
C HIS A 92 36.75 -4.76 -17.31
N ALA A 93 35.98 -3.91 -18.00
CA ALA A 93 36.20 -3.61 -19.42
C ALA A 93 37.58 -3.00 -19.69
N GLY A 94 38.03 -2.11 -18.79
CA GLY A 94 39.36 -1.51 -18.85
C GLY A 94 40.51 -2.52 -18.72
N ARG A 95 40.46 -3.39 -17.71
CA ARG A 95 41.46 -4.47 -17.55
C ARG A 95 41.52 -5.40 -18.76
N HIS A 96 40.38 -5.66 -19.42
CA HIS A 96 40.32 -6.49 -20.61
C HIS A 96 40.87 -5.80 -21.87
N THR A 97 40.92 -4.46 -21.90
CA THR A 97 41.35 -3.65 -23.06
C THR A 97 42.66 -2.87 -22.82
N ALA A 98 43.41 -3.23 -21.78
CA ALA A 98 44.66 -2.61 -21.33
C ALA A 98 44.56 -1.15 -20.81
N GLY A 99 43.36 -0.70 -20.44
CA GLY A 99 43.13 0.56 -19.69
C GLY A 99 42.85 0.28 -18.21
N GLY A 100 43.88 0.29 -17.35
CA GLY A 100 43.73 -0.07 -15.93
C GLY A 100 43.19 1.04 -15.02
N ARG A 101 43.16 2.29 -15.50
CA ARG A 101 42.65 3.45 -14.75
C ARG A 101 41.42 4.05 -15.43
N ILE A 102 40.40 4.35 -14.64
CA ILE A 102 39.27 5.19 -15.07
C ILE A 102 39.68 6.63 -14.79
N GLU A 103 39.88 7.41 -15.85
CA GLU A 103 40.12 8.84 -15.73
C GLU A 103 38.83 9.55 -15.30
N GLU A 104 37.72 9.23 -15.97
CA GLU A 104 36.39 9.75 -15.65
C GLU A 104 35.31 8.71 -15.99
N LEU A 105 34.25 8.62 -15.19
CA LEU A 105 33.03 7.87 -15.49
C LEU A 105 31.82 8.64 -14.95
N ALA A 106 31.03 9.22 -15.85
CA ALA A 106 29.81 9.93 -15.52
C ALA A 106 28.58 9.05 -15.75
N ILE A 107 27.69 8.97 -14.76
CA ILE A 107 26.41 8.26 -14.83
C ILE A 107 25.33 9.28 -15.20
N SER A 108 24.81 9.18 -16.42
CA SER A 108 23.80 10.08 -17.00
C SER A 108 22.37 9.65 -16.66
N SER A 109 22.12 8.36 -16.44
CA SER A 109 20.78 7.85 -16.17
C SER A 109 20.81 6.57 -15.32
N PRO A 110 19.98 6.45 -14.27
CA PRO A 110 19.89 5.24 -13.47
C PRO A 110 19.36 4.06 -14.32
N LEU A 111 19.71 2.83 -13.92
CA LEU A 111 19.20 1.62 -14.57
C LEU A 111 18.27 0.86 -13.60
N PRO A 112 16.94 1.00 -13.75
CA PRO A 112 16.00 0.18 -13.00
C PRO A 112 16.07 -1.28 -13.45
N ILE A 113 16.00 -2.21 -12.51
CA ILE A 113 15.95 -3.65 -12.79
C ILE A 113 14.50 -4.14 -12.64
N PRO A 114 13.86 -4.61 -13.73
CA PRO A 114 12.48 -5.10 -13.67
C PRO A 114 12.31 -6.29 -12.73
N ASP A 115 11.13 -6.39 -12.11
CA ASP A 115 10.79 -7.45 -11.15
C ASP A 115 10.73 -8.85 -11.81
N GLN A 116 10.23 -8.93 -13.04
CA GLN A 116 9.95 -10.20 -13.74
C GLN A 116 10.88 -10.44 -14.94
N ASP A 117 11.20 -9.37 -15.69
CA ASP A 117 11.96 -9.45 -16.93
C ASP A 117 13.46 -9.20 -16.73
N GLY A 118 14.21 -9.24 -17.84
CA GLY A 118 15.62 -8.88 -17.86
C GLY A 118 15.90 -7.63 -18.68
N VAL A 119 17.09 -7.07 -18.46
CA VAL A 119 17.66 -6.02 -19.30
C VAL A 119 18.94 -6.52 -19.96
N GLN A 120 19.07 -6.25 -21.25
CA GLN A 120 20.29 -6.50 -22.01
C GLN A 120 21.26 -5.36 -21.74
N LEU A 121 22.47 -5.70 -21.32
CA LEU A 121 23.53 -4.76 -21.02
C LEU A 121 24.56 -4.78 -22.15
N ARG A 122 25.03 -3.59 -22.54
CA ARG A 122 26.07 -3.41 -23.54
C ARG A 122 27.09 -2.40 -23.04
N VAL A 123 28.35 -2.81 -23.00
CA VAL A 123 29.47 -1.91 -22.69
C VAL A 123 30.38 -1.85 -23.91
N THR A 124 30.63 -0.65 -24.43
CA THR A 124 31.48 -0.44 -25.59
C THR A 124 32.75 0.27 -25.13
N VAL A 125 33.92 -0.26 -25.50
CA VAL A 125 35.21 0.41 -25.31
C VAL A 125 35.79 0.75 -26.68
N GLY A 126 36.04 2.04 -26.90
CA GLY A 126 36.58 2.56 -28.15
C GLY A 126 38.06 2.22 -28.37
N VAL A 127 38.51 2.53 -29.58
CA VAL A 127 39.93 2.52 -29.96
C VAL A 127 40.74 3.50 -29.11
N PRO A 128 42.04 3.26 -28.88
CA PRO A 128 42.86 4.22 -28.17
C PRO A 128 43.13 5.43 -29.07
N ASP A 129 43.03 6.63 -28.52
CA ASP A 129 43.47 7.84 -29.21
C ASP A 129 45.01 7.97 -29.21
N GLU A 130 45.53 9.08 -29.75
CA GLU A 130 46.98 9.35 -29.83
C GLU A 130 47.68 9.35 -28.45
N THR A 131 46.92 9.54 -27.36
CA THR A 131 47.42 9.53 -25.99
C THR A 131 47.26 8.17 -25.29
N GLY A 132 46.68 7.18 -25.97
CA GLY A 132 46.35 5.87 -25.41
C GLY A 132 45.04 5.85 -24.61
N ARG A 133 44.26 6.93 -24.64
CA ARG A 133 42.99 7.08 -23.93
C ARG A 133 41.86 6.46 -24.75
N ARG A 134 40.95 5.74 -24.09
CA ARG A 134 39.82 5.04 -24.72
C ARG A 134 38.51 5.56 -24.17
N THR A 135 37.49 5.70 -25.00
CA THR A 135 36.12 5.96 -24.53
C THR A 135 35.49 4.68 -24.00
N ILE A 136 34.57 4.83 -23.04
CA ILE A 136 33.70 3.74 -22.59
C ILE A 136 32.26 4.24 -22.52
N ASP A 137 31.31 3.44 -23.02
CA ASP A 137 29.88 3.74 -22.97
C ASP A 137 29.09 2.52 -22.49
N ILE A 138 28.15 2.73 -21.57
CA ILE A 138 27.30 1.69 -20.98
C ILE A 138 25.85 1.97 -21.35
N HIS A 139 25.23 1.01 -22.04
CA HIS A 139 23.85 1.08 -22.47
C HIS A 139 23.05 -0.13 -21.98
N SER A 140 21.73 0.04 -21.88
CA SER A 140 20.83 -1.09 -21.68
C SER A 140 19.57 -0.99 -22.54
N ARG A 141 18.86 -2.11 -22.64
CA ARG A 141 17.53 -2.20 -23.26
C ARG A 141 16.73 -3.33 -22.61
N SER A 142 15.42 -3.14 -22.43
CA SER A 142 14.51 -4.17 -21.92
C SER A 142 14.42 -5.38 -22.86
N ASP A 143 14.26 -6.59 -22.32
CA ASP A 143 14.00 -7.80 -23.11
C ASP A 143 12.69 -7.71 -23.92
N GLN A 144 11.64 -7.09 -23.39
CA GLN A 144 10.36 -6.93 -24.12
C GLN A 144 10.50 -6.14 -25.43
N ALA A 145 11.41 -5.16 -25.44
CA ALA A 145 11.72 -4.39 -26.65
C ALA A 145 12.64 -5.13 -27.63
N ALA A 146 13.34 -6.17 -27.18
CA ALA A 146 14.18 -6.99 -28.04
C ALA A 146 13.36 -8.03 -28.82
N ASP A 147 12.31 -8.58 -28.20
CA ASP A 147 11.43 -9.59 -28.82
C ASP A 147 10.57 -9.01 -29.96
N ALA A 148 10.32 -7.69 -29.96
CA ALA A 148 9.66 -6.98 -31.06
C ALA A 148 10.43 -7.07 -32.41
N TYR A 149 11.72 -7.43 -32.39
CA TYR A 149 12.55 -7.63 -33.59
C TYR A 149 12.60 -9.09 -34.08
N GLY A 150 12.03 -10.03 -33.34
CA GLY A 150 12.15 -11.45 -33.60
C GLY A 150 11.07 -11.98 -34.53
N LEU A 151 11.31 -11.91 -35.84
CA LEU A 151 10.54 -12.55 -36.94
C LEU A 151 9.25 -11.83 -37.38
N GLY A 152 9.39 -10.69 -38.06
CA GLY A 152 8.29 -10.14 -38.86
C GLY A 152 8.67 -8.87 -39.59
N PHE A 153 8.65 -8.91 -40.93
CA PHE A 153 8.59 -7.69 -41.73
C PHE A 153 7.29 -6.95 -41.37
N SER A 154 7.35 -5.86 -40.62
CA SER A 154 6.25 -4.89 -40.57
C SER A 154 6.70 -3.60 -41.26
N GLU A 155 5.90 -3.16 -42.22
CA GLU A 155 6.10 -1.94 -43.04
C GLU A 155 5.66 -0.65 -42.31
N PHE A 156 5.61 -0.64 -40.97
CA PHE A 156 5.09 0.51 -40.22
C PHE A 156 6.10 1.05 -39.19
N ASP A 157 6.30 2.36 -39.30
CA ASP A 157 7.31 3.22 -38.68
C ASP A 157 6.99 3.47 -37.18
N GLU A 158 6.98 2.41 -36.35
CA GLU A 158 6.95 2.58 -34.89
C GLU A 158 8.34 2.97 -34.35
N PRO A 159 8.46 3.93 -33.40
CA PRO A 159 9.71 4.22 -32.74
C PRO A 159 10.06 3.08 -31.79
N VAL A 160 10.86 2.16 -32.31
CA VAL A 160 11.58 1.12 -31.55
C VAL A 160 12.09 1.71 -30.23
N GLN A 161 11.81 1.05 -29.11
CA GLN A 161 12.42 1.40 -27.83
C GLN A 161 13.95 1.37 -27.95
N GLN A 162 14.56 2.55 -27.95
CA GLN A 162 15.98 2.76 -28.22
C GLN A 162 16.83 2.29 -27.03
N TRP A 163 18.09 1.94 -27.29
CA TRP A 163 19.07 1.71 -26.23
C TRP A 163 19.16 2.94 -25.33
N THR A 164 19.00 2.76 -24.02
CA THR A 164 19.20 3.82 -23.04
C THR A 164 20.69 3.91 -22.72
N HIS A 165 21.28 5.11 -22.86
CA HIS A 165 22.64 5.40 -22.41
C HIS A 165 22.63 5.72 -20.91
N HIS A 166 23.44 5.00 -20.13
CA HIS A 166 23.47 5.13 -18.68
C HIS A 166 24.75 5.75 -18.13
N ALA A 167 25.89 5.47 -18.76
CA ALA A 167 27.18 5.99 -18.32
C ALA A 167 28.15 6.13 -19.49
N THR A 168 29.02 7.14 -19.41
CA THR A 168 30.12 7.37 -20.36
C THR A 168 31.37 7.79 -19.62
N GLY A 169 32.53 7.55 -20.19
CA GLY A 169 33.79 7.88 -19.54
C GLY A 169 35.02 7.63 -20.40
N PHE A 170 36.17 7.73 -19.73
CA PHE A 170 37.49 7.57 -20.33
C PHE A 170 38.38 6.64 -19.52
N LEU A 171 39.03 5.72 -20.22
CA LEU A 171 39.98 4.75 -19.68
C LEU A 171 41.39 5.13 -20.13
N THR A 172 42.36 5.03 -19.23
CA THR A 172 43.79 5.30 -19.48
C THR A 172 44.67 4.20 -18.89
N THR A 173 45.96 4.23 -19.20
CA THR A 173 46.93 3.29 -18.64
C THR A 173 47.07 3.46 -17.14
N GLU A 174 47.24 2.34 -16.44
CA GLU A 174 47.40 2.32 -14.98
C GLU A 174 48.67 3.05 -14.53
N PRO A 175 48.58 3.97 -13.55
CA PRO A 175 49.77 4.54 -12.92
C PRO A 175 50.47 3.51 -12.02
N ALA A 176 51.72 3.78 -11.63
CA ALA A 176 52.41 2.93 -10.67
C ALA A 176 51.64 2.86 -9.34
N ALA A 177 51.57 1.66 -8.75
CA ALA A 177 50.86 1.43 -7.50
C ALA A 177 51.34 2.39 -6.40
N PRO A 178 50.43 3.10 -5.70
CA PRO A 178 50.81 3.97 -4.60
C PRO A 178 51.34 3.16 -3.42
N ALA A 179 52.18 3.80 -2.59
CA ALA A 179 52.67 3.19 -1.36
C ALA A 179 51.51 2.78 -0.43
N PRO A 180 51.69 1.77 0.43
CA PRO A 180 50.70 1.40 1.45
C PRO A 180 50.35 2.57 2.34
N ASP A 181 49.08 2.65 2.73
CA ASP A 181 48.47 3.88 3.23
C ASP A 181 48.90 4.36 4.62
N ALA A 182 49.59 3.64 5.48
CA ALA A 182 49.82 4.01 6.90
C ALA A 182 48.55 4.23 7.76
N ASP A 183 47.63 5.14 7.43
CA ASP A 183 46.36 5.35 8.13
C ASP A 183 45.43 4.15 8.01
N LEU A 184 45.36 3.51 6.84
CA LEU A 184 44.58 2.27 6.67
C LEU A 184 45.31 1.01 7.17
N ALA A 185 46.62 1.11 7.40
CA ALA A 185 47.41 0.01 7.97
C ALA A 185 47.34 -0.02 9.51
N ALA A 186 47.21 1.15 10.16
CA ALA A 186 47.01 1.27 11.60
C ALA A 186 45.51 1.33 11.94
N TRP A 187 44.95 0.23 12.47
CA TRP A 187 43.50 0.11 12.70
C TRP A 187 43.16 -0.33 14.13
N PRO A 188 42.17 0.31 14.81
CA PRO A 188 41.40 1.49 14.40
C PRO A 188 42.29 2.74 14.17
N PRO A 189 41.83 3.72 13.36
CA PRO A 189 42.62 4.90 13.03
C PRO A 189 43.01 5.66 14.30
N THR A 190 44.28 6.07 14.37
CA THR A 190 44.83 6.73 15.57
C THR A 190 44.24 8.14 15.71
N ASN A 191 43.87 8.54 16.93
CA ASN A 191 43.26 9.84 17.26
C ASN A 191 41.88 10.10 16.59
N ALA A 192 41.11 9.05 16.29
CA ALA A 192 39.76 9.17 15.74
C ALA A 192 38.68 8.83 16.78
N ARG A 193 37.54 9.52 16.73
CA ARG A 193 36.36 9.27 17.57
C ARG A 193 35.43 8.30 16.85
N GLU A 194 34.99 7.25 17.53
CA GLU A 194 34.02 6.29 16.98
C GLU A 194 32.62 6.93 16.84
N LEU A 195 31.92 6.57 15.76
CA LEU A 195 30.55 6.98 15.44
C LEU A 195 29.58 5.83 15.70
N ASP A 196 28.33 6.16 16.04
CA ASP A 196 27.27 5.16 16.15
C ASP A 196 26.79 4.73 14.76
N THR A 197 26.84 3.43 14.50
CA THR A 197 26.41 2.81 13.25
C THR A 197 25.14 1.97 13.42
N ALA A 198 24.65 1.77 14.65
CA ALA A 198 23.58 0.82 14.96
C ALA A 198 22.26 1.15 14.25
N HIS A 199 21.97 2.45 14.08
CA HIS A 199 20.73 2.95 13.49
C HIS A 199 20.90 3.50 12.07
N LEU A 200 22.08 3.33 11.46
CA LEU A 200 22.37 3.89 10.13
C LEU A 200 21.35 3.42 9.09
N TYR A 201 21.13 2.11 8.98
CA TYR A 201 20.27 1.56 7.93
C TYR A 201 18.78 1.77 8.20
N ASP A 202 18.38 1.88 9.46
CA ASP A 202 17.01 2.27 9.82
C ASP A 202 16.74 3.71 9.37
N ALA A 203 17.66 4.64 9.67
CA ALA A 203 17.57 6.04 9.25
C ALA A 203 17.59 6.19 7.71
N LEU A 204 18.43 5.40 7.01
CA LEU A 204 18.45 5.37 5.54
C LEU A 204 17.15 4.82 4.96
N ALA A 205 16.58 3.76 5.56
CA ALA A 205 15.32 3.18 5.13
C ALA A 205 14.15 4.16 5.31
N ASP A 206 14.15 4.97 6.37
CA ASP A 206 13.15 6.03 6.60
C ASP A 206 13.22 7.14 5.54
N LEU A 207 14.39 7.36 4.95
CA LEU A 207 14.60 8.28 3.82
C LEU A 207 14.34 7.63 2.45
N GLY A 208 13.88 6.37 2.44
CA GLY A 208 13.56 5.61 1.24
C GLY A 208 14.74 4.87 0.59
N TYR A 209 15.89 4.79 1.25
CA TYR A 209 17.02 3.96 0.82
C TYR A 209 16.89 2.57 1.47
N ASN A 210 16.19 1.66 0.80
CA ASN A 210 15.91 0.32 1.28
C ASN A 210 17.01 -0.67 0.86
N TYR A 211 18.08 -0.70 1.64
CA TYR A 211 19.17 -1.66 1.47
C TYR A 211 18.87 -2.97 2.20
N GLY A 212 18.95 -4.10 1.49
CA GLY A 212 18.90 -5.44 2.07
C GLY A 212 20.24 -5.85 2.70
N PRO A 213 20.28 -6.99 3.42
CA PRO A 213 21.43 -7.41 4.22
C PRO A 213 22.78 -7.39 3.50
N LEU A 214 22.82 -7.63 2.19
CA LEU A 214 24.06 -7.61 1.40
C LEU A 214 24.67 -6.21 1.28
N PHE A 215 23.84 -5.17 1.21
CA PHE A 215 24.25 -3.77 1.08
C PHE A 215 24.43 -3.08 2.44
N GLN A 216 24.07 -3.77 3.53
CA GLN A 216 24.25 -3.28 4.90
C GLN A 216 25.65 -3.59 5.46
N GLY A 217 26.70 -3.20 4.71
CA GLY A 217 28.07 -3.61 4.98
C GLY A 217 28.83 -2.80 6.04
N VAL A 218 28.45 -1.54 6.33
CA VAL A 218 29.11 -0.69 7.34
C VAL A 218 28.99 -1.32 8.74
N VAL A 219 30.12 -1.71 9.32
CA VAL A 219 30.18 -2.32 10.66
C VAL A 219 30.55 -1.28 11.72
N ARG A 220 31.60 -0.50 11.48
CA ARG A 220 32.12 0.52 12.40
C ARG A 220 32.60 1.72 11.62
N ALA A 221 32.52 2.91 12.22
CA ALA A 221 33.01 4.14 11.63
C ALA A 221 33.67 5.06 12.66
N TRP A 222 34.63 5.87 12.21
CA TRP A 222 35.36 6.82 13.03
C TRP A 222 35.52 8.16 12.30
N LEU A 223 35.65 9.22 13.08
CA LEU A 223 35.86 10.59 12.59
C LEU A 223 37.13 11.17 13.19
N ARG A 224 38.00 11.73 12.34
CA ARG A 224 39.24 12.43 12.75
C ARG A 224 39.31 13.77 12.02
N GLY A 225 38.92 14.85 12.69
CA GLY A 225 38.66 16.12 12.01
C GLY A 225 37.50 15.93 11.04
N ASP A 226 37.72 16.26 9.76
CA ASP A 226 36.72 16.04 8.69
C ASP A 226 36.88 14.67 8.01
N ASP A 227 37.97 13.94 8.27
CA ASP A 227 38.24 12.65 7.65
C ASP A 227 37.38 11.55 8.29
N LEU A 228 36.67 10.80 7.45
CA LEU A 228 35.86 9.66 7.87
C LEU A 228 36.59 8.37 7.59
N PHE A 229 36.55 7.45 8.54
CA PHE A 229 37.05 6.09 8.38
C PHE A 229 35.91 5.11 8.63
N ALA A 230 35.84 4.04 7.84
CA ALA A 230 34.84 3.01 8.07
C ALA A 230 35.38 1.61 7.77
N GLU A 231 34.87 0.64 8.52
CA GLU A 231 35.08 -0.79 8.29
C GLU A 231 33.82 -1.36 7.64
N ILE A 232 33.95 -1.94 6.45
CA ILE A 232 32.85 -2.47 5.66
C ILE A 232 33.08 -3.94 5.39
N HIS A 233 32.06 -4.76 5.61
CA HIS A 233 32.14 -6.21 5.46
C HIS A 233 31.14 -6.70 4.42
N LEU A 234 31.58 -7.62 3.56
CA LEU A 234 30.69 -8.41 2.73
C LEU A 234 30.22 -9.64 3.53
N PRO A 235 28.91 -9.87 3.71
CA PRO A 235 28.37 -10.99 4.47
C PRO A 235 29.00 -12.34 4.14
N GLN A 236 29.19 -13.20 5.14
CA GLN A 236 29.77 -14.53 4.94
C GLN A 236 28.90 -15.38 4.02
N GLY A 237 29.52 -16.16 3.13
CA GLY A 237 28.81 -17.01 2.15
C GLY A 237 28.43 -16.32 0.84
N THR A 238 28.52 -14.98 0.74
CA THR A 238 28.33 -14.27 -0.53
C THR A 238 29.46 -14.61 -1.51
N GLY A 239 29.10 -15.08 -2.71
CA GLY A 239 30.06 -15.27 -3.79
C GLY A 239 30.62 -13.93 -4.29
N ASN A 240 31.94 -13.77 -4.28
CA ASN A 240 32.63 -12.58 -4.82
C ASN A 240 33.49 -12.90 -6.06
N SER A 241 33.42 -14.13 -6.56
CA SER A 241 34.11 -14.55 -7.78
C SER A 241 33.54 -13.83 -9.01
N GLY A 242 34.42 -13.40 -9.91
CA GLY A 242 34.03 -12.72 -11.15
C GLY A 242 33.84 -11.21 -11.03
N PHE A 243 34.14 -10.62 -9.87
CA PHE A 243 34.27 -9.18 -9.68
C PHE A 243 35.72 -8.81 -9.36
N GLY A 244 36.16 -7.63 -9.80
CA GLY A 244 37.33 -6.97 -9.25
C GLY A 244 37.08 -6.59 -7.79
N ILE A 245 36.04 -5.78 -7.58
CA ILE A 245 35.48 -5.49 -6.27
C ILE A 245 33.96 -5.72 -6.31
N HIS A 246 33.41 -6.40 -5.30
CA HIS A 246 31.97 -6.68 -5.29
C HIS A 246 31.19 -5.36 -5.17
N PRO A 247 30.22 -5.06 -6.07
CA PRO A 247 29.50 -3.78 -6.05
C PRO A 247 28.91 -3.44 -4.69
N ALA A 248 28.17 -4.36 -4.04
CA ALA A 248 27.61 -4.13 -2.71
C ALA A 248 28.66 -3.81 -1.61
N LEU A 249 29.88 -4.34 -1.70
CA LEU A 249 30.95 -4.03 -0.74
C LEU A 249 31.44 -2.60 -0.91
N LEU A 250 31.62 -2.16 -2.17
CA LEU A 250 32.00 -0.79 -2.46
C LEU A 250 30.84 0.19 -2.22
N ASP A 251 29.60 -0.22 -2.48
CA ASP A 251 28.41 0.59 -2.30
C ASP A 251 28.18 0.92 -0.82
N ALA A 252 28.32 -0.09 0.04
CA ALA A 252 28.26 0.10 1.48
C ALA A 252 29.32 1.08 2.00
N SER A 253 30.45 1.26 1.29
CA SER A 253 31.42 2.30 1.62
C SER A 253 30.79 3.70 1.53
N LEU A 254 29.94 3.94 0.53
CA LEU A 254 29.27 5.22 0.30
C LEU A 254 28.22 5.53 1.36
N HIS A 255 27.60 4.52 1.96
CA HIS A 255 26.64 4.71 3.06
C HIS A 255 27.28 5.39 4.27
N ALA A 256 28.59 5.22 4.45
CA ALA A 256 29.33 5.91 5.50
C ALA A 256 29.28 7.45 5.35
N MET A 257 29.03 8.00 4.15
CA MET A 257 28.87 9.44 3.96
C MET A 257 27.71 10.04 4.77
N ALA A 258 26.68 9.24 5.08
CA ALA A 258 25.57 9.64 5.95
C ALA A 258 25.99 9.76 7.44
N LEU A 259 27.23 9.39 7.79
CA LEU A 259 27.78 9.50 9.14
C LEU A 259 28.66 10.75 9.29
N GLY A 260 28.59 11.38 10.45
CA GLY A 260 29.51 12.45 10.87
C GLY A 260 29.03 13.89 10.67
N GLY A 261 27.77 14.10 10.26
CA GLY A 261 27.14 15.43 10.11
C GLY A 261 27.65 16.25 8.90
N PRO A 262 26.99 17.36 8.52
CA PRO A 262 27.46 18.22 7.44
C PRO A 262 28.79 18.88 7.82
N VAL A 263 29.72 18.96 6.87
CA VAL A 263 30.99 19.67 7.04
C VAL A 263 30.69 21.16 7.31
N GLY A 264 30.95 21.62 8.54
CA GLY A 264 30.79 23.03 8.94
C GLY A 264 29.49 23.40 9.69
N SER A 265 28.65 22.44 10.10
CA SER A 265 27.49 22.70 10.97
C SER A 265 27.51 21.83 12.23
N ASP A 266 27.42 22.46 13.40
CA ASP A 266 27.24 21.78 14.71
C ASP A 266 25.81 21.20 14.90
N ASP A 267 24.93 21.36 13.91
CA ASP A 267 23.53 20.97 14.01
C ASP A 267 23.28 19.58 13.41
N THR A 268 23.20 18.57 14.27
CA THR A 268 22.89 17.17 13.92
C THR A 268 21.37 16.91 13.81
N SER A 269 20.53 17.95 13.88
CA SER A 269 19.07 17.80 13.93
C SER A 269 18.34 17.92 12.59
N ASP A 270 19.04 18.25 11.49
CA ASP A 270 18.44 18.34 10.16
C ASP A 270 18.38 16.96 9.47
N PRO A 271 17.19 16.35 9.28
CA PRO A 271 17.05 15.07 8.58
C PRO A 271 17.43 15.12 7.09
N SER A 272 17.55 16.31 6.49
CA SER A 272 18.04 16.45 5.11
C SER A 272 19.55 16.14 4.98
N ALA A 273 20.31 16.27 6.07
CA ALA A 273 21.73 15.93 6.14
C ALA A 273 22.02 14.42 6.07
N LEU A 274 20.98 13.58 6.25
CA LEU A 274 21.09 12.11 6.28
C LEU A 274 20.83 11.45 4.93
N ARG A 275 20.51 12.19 3.85
CA ARG A 275 20.31 11.62 2.52
C ARG A 275 21.66 11.35 1.85
N PRO A 276 22.17 10.11 1.76
CA PRO A 276 23.39 9.84 1.02
C PRO A 276 23.13 10.15 -0.47
N PRO A 277 23.83 11.12 -1.06
CA PRO A 277 23.64 11.43 -2.47
C PRO A 277 24.09 10.23 -3.33
N LEU A 278 23.44 10.00 -4.46
CA LEU A 278 23.80 8.89 -5.36
C LEU A 278 25.04 9.23 -6.18
N PRO A 279 25.91 8.26 -6.49
CA PRO A 279 27.06 8.48 -7.35
C PRO A 279 26.67 9.04 -8.71
N PHE A 280 27.30 10.13 -9.10
CA PHE A 280 27.09 10.78 -10.40
C PHE A 280 28.36 10.77 -11.26
N ASN A 281 29.51 11.12 -10.70
CA ASN A 281 30.78 11.13 -11.44
C ASN A 281 31.91 10.52 -10.62
N TRP A 282 32.72 9.68 -11.26
CA TRP A 282 33.91 9.07 -10.69
C TRP A 282 35.13 9.58 -11.43
N THR A 283 36.14 10.07 -10.72
CA THR A 283 37.39 10.58 -11.32
C THR A 283 38.59 9.89 -10.70
N ASP A 284 39.56 9.56 -11.54
CA ASP A 284 40.83 8.96 -11.15
C ASP A 284 40.67 7.70 -10.29
N VAL A 285 39.97 6.70 -10.81
CA VAL A 285 39.75 5.41 -10.13
C VAL A 285 40.76 4.37 -10.59
N THR A 286 41.42 3.72 -9.63
CA THR A 286 42.36 2.61 -9.87
C THR A 286 42.10 1.47 -8.88
N LEU A 287 41.96 0.26 -9.40
CA LEU A 287 41.77 -0.97 -8.62
C LEU A 287 43.12 -1.71 -8.51
N HIS A 288 43.67 -1.80 -7.31
CA HIS A 288 45.00 -2.35 -7.03
C HIS A 288 44.97 -3.84 -6.70
N ALA A 289 43.89 -4.33 -6.10
CA ALA A 289 43.73 -5.72 -5.70
C ALA A 289 42.28 -6.20 -5.87
N THR A 290 42.09 -7.51 -6.08
CA THR A 290 40.77 -8.12 -6.29
C THR A 290 40.43 -9.14 -5.22
N GLY A 291 39.13 -9.38 -5.01
CA GLY A 291 38.66 -10.47 -4.12
C GLY A 291 38.54 -10.08 -2.64
N ALA A 292 38.69 -8.80 -2.31
CA ALA A 292 38.47 -8.28 -0.96
C ALA A 292 37.05 -8.62 -0.45
N ARG A 293 36.96 -8.95 0.84
CA ARG A 293 35.69 -9.14 1.56
C ARG A 293 35.49 -8.12 2.66
N VAL A 294 36.57 -7.51 3.12
CA VAL A 294 36.57 -6.43 4.10
C VAL A 294 37.26 -5.24 3.44
N LEU A 295 36.68 -4.05 3.63
CA LEU A 295 37.31 -2.78 3.29
C LEU A 295 37.48 -1.94 4.54
N ARG A 296 38.70 -1.44 4.75
CA ARG A 296 38.98 -0.28 5.58
C ARG A 296 39.08 0.92 4.66
N ILE A 297 38.21 1.88 4.83
CA ILE A 297 38.19 3.07 3.98
C ILE A 297 38.62 4.32 4.76
N ALA A 298 39.18 5.28 4.02
CA ALA A 298 39.35 6.66 4.45
C ALA A 298 38.71 7.56 3.39
N MET A 299 37.74 8.37 3.81
CA MET A 299 37.13 9.42 3.03
C MET A 299 37.67 10.78 3.45
N THR A 300 38.33 11.47 2.54
CA THR A 300 38.96 12.78 2.76
C THR A 300 38.40 13.81 1.77
N ASN A 301 38.74 15.09 1.93
CA ASN A 301 38.23 16.18 1.07
C ASN A 301 36.69 16.16 0.94
N ARG A 302 36.00 15.85 2.05
CA ARG A 302 34.55 15.72 2.07
C ARG A 302 33.91 17.09 1.92
N SER A 303 32.94 17.18 1.02
CA SER A 303 31.96 18.26 0.95
C SER A 303 30.56 17.64 1.05
N GLN A 304 29.51 18.44 0.90
CA GLN A 304 28.13 17.93 0.84
C GLN A 304 27.93 16.91 -0.28
N ASP A 305 28.60 17.11 -1.43
CA ASP A 305 28.34 16.36 -2.67
C ASP A 305 29.60 15.69 -3.23
N SER A 306 30.73 15.72 -2.53
CA SER A 306 31.99 15.14 -3.04
C SER A 306 32.90 14.56 -1.98
N CYS A 307 33.70 13.56 -2.34
CA CYS A 307 34.77 13.04 -1.49
C CYS A 307 35.88 12.34 -2.29
N THR A 308 37.04 12.16 -1.67
CA THR A 308 38.11 11.26 -2.13
C THR A 308 38.03 9.99 -1.28
N ILE A 309 38.14 8.80 -1.89
CA ILE A 309 38.09 7.52 -1.16
C ILE A 309 39.35 6.71 -1.40
N ARG A 310 39.99 6.27 -0.31
CA ARG A 310 41.06 5.26 -0.32
C ARG A 310 40.58 4.04 0.45
N ALA A 311 40.80 2.85 -0.08
CA ALA A 311 40.38 1.60 0.56
C ALA A 311 41.51 0.58 0.58
N ALA A 312 41.61 -0.13 1.70
CA ALA A 312 42.54 -1.23 1.92
C ALA A 312 41.80 -2.46 2.48
N ASP A 313 42.41 -3.64 2.37
CA ASP A 313 41.89 -4.87 2.98
C ASP A 313 42.19 -4.94 4.50
N GLU A 314 41.83 -6.05 5.16
CA GLU A 314 42.11 -6.23 6.59
C GLU A 314 43.61 -6.27 6.96
N SER A 315 44.49 -6.49 5.97
CA SER A 315 45.94 -6.45 6.15
C SER A 315 46.53 -5.04 5.99
N GLY A 316 45.74 -4.09 5.47
CA GLY A 316 46.18 -2.74 5.13
C GLY A 316 46.77 -2.63 3.72
N ALA A 317 46.63 -3.65 2.87
CA ALA A 317 47.05 -3.58 1.47
C ALA A 317 46.01 -2.80 0.64
N ASN A 318 46.49 -1.91 -0.24
CA ASN A 318 45.62 -1.07 -1.06
C ASN A 318 44.72 -1.93 -1.96
N VAL A 319 43.42 -1.64 -1.96
CA VAL A 319 42.41 -2.33 -2.79
C VAL A 319 41.94 -1.41 -3.90
N ILE A 320 41.45 -0.21 -3.58
CA ILE A 320 40.95 0.74 -4.58
C ILE A 320 41.23 2.19 -4.13
N THR A 321 41.53 3.05 -5.09
CA THR A 321 41.65 4.50 -4.90
C THR A 321 40.68 5.22 -5.84
N ILE A 322 39.96 6.21 -5.33
CA ILE A 322 39.03 7.08 -6.05
C ILE A 322 39.46 8.51 -5.74
N GLY A 323 40.03 9.20 -6.74
CA GLY A 323 40.55 10.56 -6.56
C GLY A 323 39.45 11.58 -6.25
N ALA A 324 38.33 11.50 -6.95
CA ALA A 324 37.11 12.23 -6.61
C ALA A 324 35.87 11.42 -6.97
N LEU A 325 34.90 11.44 -6.06
CA LEU A 325 33.53 11.01 -6.29
C LEU A 325 32.64 12.24 -6.14
N ILE A 326 31.83 12.53 -7.14
CA ILE A 326 30.75 13.52 -7.09
C ILE A 326 29.44 12.75 -6.99
N CYS A 327 28.63 13.11 -6.02
CA CYS A 327 27.31 12.57 -5.80
C CYS A 327 26.26 13.64 -6.06
N ARG A 328 25.02 13.23 -6.35
CA ARG A 328 23.89 14.16 -6.52
C ARG A 328 22.67 13.68 -5.75
N PRO A 329 21.84 14.61 -5.22
CA PRO A 329 20.54 14.25 -4.71
C PRO A 329 19.66 13.69 -5.84
N LEU A 330 18.87 12.68 -5.51
CA LEU A 330 17.89 12.13 -6.45
C LEU A 330 16.81 13.18 -6.72
N SER A 331 16.68 13.64 -7.96
CA SER A 331 15.55 14.49 -8.37
C SER A 331 14.34 13.60 -8.71
N GLU A 332 13.19 13.88 -8.11
CA GLU A 332 11.93 13.11 -8.34
C GLU A 332 11.55 13.04 -9.83
N GLY A 333 11.89 14.08 -10.61
CA GLY A 333 11.67 14.12 -12.06
C GLY A 333 12.49 13.12 -12.88
N ALA A 334 13.66 12.66 -12.40
CA ALA A 334 14.46 11.66 -13.11
C ALA A 334 13.86 10.25 -13.00
N MET A 335 13.09 9.97 -11.94
CA MET A 335 12.36 8.72 -11.79
C MET A 335 11.10 8.66 -12.66
N ALA A 336 10.42 9.80 -12.87
CA ALA A 336 9.22 9.87 -13.72
C ALA A 336 9.51 9.55 -15.19
N GLN A 337 10.73 9.77 -15.68
CA GLN A 337 11.14 9.40 -17.04
C GLN A 337 11.63 7.96 -17.17
N ALA A 338 11.98 7.29 -16.06
CA ALA A 338 12.56 5.95 -16.04
C ALA A 338 11.62 4.87 -15.43
N GLY A 339 10.55 5.26 -14.75
CA GLY A 339 9.63 4.37 -14.04
C GLY A 339 8.25 4.33 -14.69
N ASP A 340 7.74 3.12 -14.87
CA ASP A 340 6.34 2.84 -15.22
C ASP A 340 5.40 3.51 -14.19
N ASP A 341 4.61 4.51 -14.60
CA ASP A 341 3.62 5.19 -13.74
C ASP A 341 2.66 4.22 -13.06
N ARG A 342 2.50 3.01 -13.61
CA ARG A 342 1.69 1.93 -13.03
C ARG A 342 2.24 1.37 -11.72
N ARG A 343 3.49 1.70 -11.33
CA ARG A 343 4.06 1.25 -10.04
C ARG A 343 3.17 1.62 -8.86
N ASP A 344 2.52 2.78 -8.90
CA ASP A 344 1.71 3.31 -7.81
C ASP A 344 0.21 3.08 -8.06
N LEU A 345 -0.11 2.18 -8.99
CA LEU A 345 -1.44 1.64 -9.20
C LEU A 345 -1.55 0.26 -8.56
N PHE A 346 -2.58 0.10 -7.74
CA PHE A 346 -2.85 -1.13 -7.01
C PHE A 346 -4.25 -1.63 -7.31
N GLU A 347 -4.48 -2.88 -6.96
CA GLU A 347 -5.81 -3.49 -6.93
C GLU A 347 -5.98 -4.31 -5.66
N LEU A 348 -7.22 -4.42 -5.19
CA LEU A 348 -7.58 -5.33 -4.11
C LEU A 348 -7.92 -6.69 -4.72
N GLY A 349 -6.92 -7.58 -4.79
CA GLY A 349 -7.06 -8.95 -5.27
C GLY A 349 -7.61 -9.89 -4.19
N TRP A 350 -8.28 -10.96 -4.62
CA TRP A 350 -8.78 -12.01 -3.72
C TRP A 350 -7.95 -13.27 -3.87
N VAL A 351 -7.14 -13.58 -2.87
CA VAL A 351 -6.21 -14.72 -2.90
C VAL A 351 -6.79 -15.91 -2.15
N PRO A 352 -6.57 -17.15 -2.65
CA PRO A 352 -7.01 -18.35 -1.94
C PRO A 352 -6.26 -18.50 -0.62
N VAL A 353 -6.99 -18.96 0.41
CA VAL A 353 -6.40 -19.30 1.71
C VAL A 353 -5.91 -20.75 1.66
N GLY A 354 -4.68 -20.98 2.14
CA GLY A 354 -4.15 -22.34 2.28
C GLY A 354 -4.97 -23.19 3.26
N PRO A 355 -4.75 -24.53 3.30
CA PRO A 355 -5.50 -25.42 4.18
C PRO A 355 -5.39 -24.96 5.65
N ILE A 356 -6.55 -24.79 6.29
CA ILE A 356 -6.67 -24.42 7.70
C ILE A 356 -6.80 -25.71 8.51
N ASP A 357 -6.02 -25.83 9.58
CA ASP A 357 -6.12 -26.96 10.50
C ASP A 357 -7.41 -26.83 11.34
N THR A 358 -8.33 -27.78 11.20
CA THR A 358 -9.71 -27.67 11.68
C THR A 358 -9.93 -28.18 13.11
N ASP A 359 -8.87 -28.51 13.84
CA ASP A 359 -8.97 -29.06 15.21
C ASP A 359 -9.58 -28.10 16.25
N ALA A 360 -9.81 -26.83 15.88
CA ALA A 360 -10.47 -25.82 16.70
C ALA A 360 -11.84 -25.42 16.11
N THR A 361 -12.83 -26.31 16.13
CA THR A 361 -14.22 -25.94 15.78
C THR A 361 -14.87 -25.14 16.92
N THR A 362 -15.16 -23.86 16.69
CA THR A 362 -16.05 -23.06 17.54
C THR A 362 -17.44 -23.69 17.55
N THR A 363 -17.86 -24.25 18.69
CA THR A 363 -19.13 -24.97 18.87
C THR A 363 -20.30 -24.10 19.32
N ASP A 364 -20.08 -22.79 19.52
CA ASP A 364 -21.08 -21.87 20.08
C ASP A 364 -21.39 -20.74 19.09
N LEU A 365 -22.43 -20.95 18.27
CA LEU A 365 -22.90 -20.04 17.22
C LEU A 365 -24.40 -19.71 17.38
N ALA A 366 -24.75 -18.45 17.15
CA ALA A 366 -26.12 -18.02 16.88
C ALA A 366 -26.25 -17.42 15.47
N ILE A 367 -27.43 -17.56 14.87
CA ILE A 367 -27.83 -16.90 13.63
C ILE A 367 -29.00 -15.96 13.93
N VAL A 368 -28.90 -14.72 13.47
CA VAL A 368 -29.90 -13.66 13.60
C VAL A 368 -30.39 -13.26 12.23
N GLY A 369 -31.71 -13.30 12.03
CA GLY A 369 -32.39 -12.97 10.78
C GLY A 369 -32.93 -14.18 10.01
N ALA A 370 -33.49 -13.93 8.83
CA ALA A 370 -34.13 -14.96 8.01
C ALA A 370 -33.09 -15.88 7.33
N ALA A 371 -32.88 -17.08 7.89
CA ALA A 371 -31.96 -18.08 7.33
C ALA A 371 -32.63 -18.95 6.25
N SER A 372 -31.89 -19.29 5.20
CA SER A 372 -32.33 -20.27 4.21
C SER A 372 -32.26 -21.69 4.78
N ASP A 373 -33.11 -22.60 4.28
CA ASP A 373 -33.10 -24.02 4.67
C ASP A 373 -31.74 -24.68 4.45
N GLU A 374 -30.96 -24.19 3.49
CA GLU A 374 -29.61 -24.65 3.21
C GLU A 374 -28.60 -24.21 4.26
N LEU A 375 -28.66 -22.94 4.68
CA LEU A 375 -27.81 -22.44 5.75
C LEU A 375 -28.12 -23.15 7.07
N VAL A 376 -29.40 -23.39 7.36
CA VAL A 376 -29.87 -24.15 8.52
C VAL A 376 -29.30 -25.57 8.51
N ARG A 377 -29.35 -26.26 7.36
CA ARG A 377 -28.79 -27.62 7.22
C ARG A 377 -27.26 -27.66 7.32
N SER A 378 -26.58 -26.61 6.88
CA SER A 378 -25.11 -26.53 6.89
C SER A 378 -24.54 -26.18 8.26
N LEU A 379 -25.35 -25.57 9.14
CA LEU A 379 -24.98 -25.17 10.50
C LEU A 379 -25.96 -25.75 11.54
N PRO A 380 -26.07 -27.09 11.67
CA PRO A 380 -27.03 -27.72 12.57
C PRO A 380 -26.80 -27.42 14.07
N GLN A 381 -25.61 -26.94 14.42
CA GLN A 381 -25.23 -26.55 15.78
C GLN A 381 -25.61 -25.11 16.15
N ALA A 382 -26.08 -24.29 15.19
CA ALA A 382 -26.40 -22.89 15.44
C ALA A 382 -27.80 -22.72 16.04
N SER A 383 -27.93 -21.83 17.02
CA SER A 383 -29.23 -21.37 17.53
C SER A 383 -29.79 -20.24 16.66
N PHE A 384 -31.10 -20.19 16.45
CA PHE A 384 -31.75 -19.22 15.56
C PHE A 384 -32.58 -18.19 16.34
N TYR A 385 -32.41 -16.93 15.96
CA TYR A 385 -33.11 -15.79 16.56
C TYR A 385 -33.62 -14.84 15.46
N THR A 386 -34.76 -14.21 15.69
CA THR A 386 -35.36 -13.26 14.74
C THR A 386 -34.59 -11.97 14.63
N ASP A 387 -34.07 -11.49 15.76
CA ASP A 387 -33.38 -10.21 15.92
C ASP A 387 -32.42 -10.27 17.12
N LEU A 388 -31.71 -9.16 17.37
CA LEU A 388 -30.78 -9.05 18.48
C LEU A 388 -31.48 -9.06 19.85
N ASP A 389 -32.72 -8.57 19.95
CA ASP A 389 -33.43 -8.53 21.23
C ASP A 389 -33.74 -9.96 21.69
N ALA A 390 -34.29 -10.77 20.78
CA ALA A 390 -34.53 -12.19 20.98
C ALA A 390 -33.26 -12.99 21.33
N LEU A 391 -32.12 -12.63 20.73
CA LEU A 391 -30.82 -13.22 21.08
C LEU A 391 -30.44 -12.90 22.53
N THR A 392 -30.56 -11.63 22.92
CA THR A 392 -30.10 -11.18 24.24
C THR A 392 -31.03 -11.58 25.40
N ASP A 393 -32.31 -11.85 25.11
CA ASP A 393 -33.28 -12.42 26.06
C ASP A 393 -33.15 -13.95 26.20
N GLY A 394 -32.32 -14.58 25.37
CA GLY A 394 -32.07 -16.02 25.37
C GLY A 394 -31.24 -16.52 26.58
N PRO A 395 -31.09 -17.85 26.73
CA PRO A 395 -30.43 -18.48 27.88
C PRO A 395 -28.90 -18.29 27.96
N GLY A 396 -28.30 -17.61 26.97
CA GLY A 396 -26.88 -17.28 26.91
C GLY A 396 -26.52 -16.68 25.55
N ILE A 397 -25.52 -15.80 25.51
CA ILE A 397 -25.04 -15.15 24.28
C ILE A 397 -23.83 -15.94 23.75
N PRO A 398 -23.89 -16.48 22.53
CA PRO A 398 -22.76 -17.22 21.98
C PRO A 398 -21.53 -16.36 21.71
N ALA A 399 -20.36 -17.00 21.69
CA ALA A 399 -19.11 -16.33 21.33
C ALA A 399 -19.14 -15.74 19.90
N THR A 400 -19.92 -16.33 18.99
CA THR A 400 -20.03 -15.90 17.59
C THR A 400 -21.50 -15.77 17.19
N VAL A 401 -21.88 -14.61 16.65
CA VAL A 401 -23.24 -14.31 16.17
C VAL A 401 -23.19 -13.97 14.69
N LEU A 402 -23.96 -14.67 13.87
CA LEU A 402 -24.07 -14.47 12.43
C LEU A 402 -25.31 -13.62 12.15
N LEU A 403 -25.12 -12.42 11.62
CA LEU A 403 -26.19 -11.56 11.14
C LEU A 403 -26.36 -11.77 9.63
N ILE A 404 -27.55 -12.18 9.21
CA ILE A 404 -27.88 -12.29 7.79
C ILE A 404 -28.28 -10.90 7.28
N CYS A 405 -27.51 -10.36 6.33
CA CYS A 405 -27.93 -9.20 5.57
C CYS A 405 -28.97 -9.67 4.54
N GLU A 406 -30.22 -9.20 4.66
CA GLU A 406 -31.29 -9.59 3.73
C GLU A 406 -30.91 -9.21 2.29
N PRO A 407 -30.93 -10.16 1.34
CA PRO A 407 -30.72 -9.84 -0.07
C PRO A 407 -31.87 -9.00 -0.61
N ARG A 408 -31.59 -8.22 -1.66
CA ARG A 408 -32.61 -7.50 -2.43
C ARG A 408 -33.76 -8.44 -2.79
N VAL A 409 -34.98 -8.10 -2.37
CA VAL A 409 -36.20 -8.85 -2.76
C VAL A 409 -36.45 -8.61 -4.23
N ASP A 410 -35.92 -9.48 -5.08
CA ASP A 410 -36.15 -9.43 -6.51
C ASP A 410 -37.58 -9.93 -6.81
N LYS A 411 -38.53 -8.98 -6.93
CA LYS A 411 -39.94 -9.27 -7.26
C LYS A 411 -40.12 -10.00 -8.59
N THR A 412 -39.10 -10.02 -9.46
CA THR A 412 -39.15 -10.69 -10.77
C THR A 412 -39.12 -12.23 -10.67
N SER A 413 -38.76 -12.81 -9.53
CA SER A 413 -38.76 -14.27 -9.36
C SER A 413 -40.13 -14.86 -8.97
N LEU A 414 -41.10 -14.03 -8.59
CA LEU A 414 -42.46 -14.47 -8.21
C LEU A 414 -43.41 -14.69 -9.41
N ASP A 415 -43.01 -14.32 -10.63
CA ASP A 415 -43.88 -14.37 -11.81
C ASP A 415 -43.59 -15.54 -12.78
N ARG A 416 -42.78 -16.52 -12.37
CA ARG A 416 -42.47 -17.71 -13.20
C ARG A 416 -43.31 -18.95 -12.87
N THR A 417 -44.37 -18.84 -12.09
CA THR A 417 -45.33 -19.93 -11.84
C THR A 417 -46.77 -19.55 -12.13
N SER A 418 -47.08 -19.28 -13.39
CA SER A 418 -48.35 -19.71 -14.02
C SER A 418 -48.36 -19.31 -15.49
N VAL A 419 -47.92 -20.22 -16.36
CA VAL A 419 -48.43 -20.23 -17.73
C VAL A 419 -49.79 -20.92 -17.63
N ASP A 420 -50.86 -20.13 -17.72
CA ASP A 420 -52.15 -20.66 -18.16
C ASP A 420 -52.66 -19.77 -19.30
N GLU A 421 -52.92 -20.42 -20.42
CA GLU A 421 -53.38 -19.82 -21.67
C GLU A 421 -54.84 -19.38 -21.52
N SER A 422 -55.15 -18.11 -21.77
CA SER A 422 -56.30 -17.68 -22.60
C SER A 422 -56.67 -16.20 -22.36
N GLY A 423 -56.91 -15.47 -23.46
CA GLY A 423 -57.77 -14.28 -23.44
C GLY A 423 -57.13 -13.00 -23.94
N ILE A 424 -57.35 -12.71 -25.22
CA ILE A 424 -57.22 -11.38 -25.82
C ILE A 424 -58.28 -10.45 -25.20
N ASP A 425 -57.90 -9.27 -24.72
CA ASP A 425 -58.73 -8.06 -24.86
C ASP A 425 -57.87 -6.79 -24.85
N GLU A 426 -58.05 -5.99 -25.90
CA GLU A 426 -57.55 -4.62 -26.01
C GLU A 426 -58.54 -3.69 -25.30
N SER A 427 -58.07 -2.81 -24.41
CA SER A 427 -58.47 -1.38 -24.29
C SER A 427 -58.44 -0.83 -22.86
N ARG A 428 -58.17 0.48 -22.80
CA ARG A 428 -58.22 1.43 -21.67
C ARG A 428 -56.93 1.45 -20.84
N GLY A 429 -56.15 2.53 -20.79
CA GLY A 429 -56.53 3.94 -20.84
C GLY A 429 -56.31 4.53 -19.44
N ASN A 430 -55.11 5.09 -19.26
CA ASN A 430 -54.73 6.17 -18.36
C ASN A 430 -55.72 6.53 -17.22
N GLU A 431 -55.31 6.32 -15.97
CA GLU A 431 -55.48 7.32 -14.91
C GLU A 431 -54.58 6.99 -13.72
N SER A 432 -53.78 7.99 -13.36
CA SER A 432 -52.88 8.08 -12.23
C SER A 432 -53.61 7.86 -10.90
N ASP A 433 -53.07 6.99 -10.05
CA ASP A 433 -53.11 7.18 -8.60
C ASP A 433 -51.79 6.70 -8.00
N GLY A 434 -51.04 7.65 -7.44
CA GLY A 434 -49.76 7.41 -6.82
C GLY A 434 -49.93 6.67 -5.51
N ASN A 435 -49.45 5.43 -5.46
CA ASN A 435 -48.84 4.83 -4.27
C ASN A 435 -48.14 3.50 -4.62
N GLU A 436 -47.16 3.53 -5.54
CA GLU A 436 -46.27 2.39 -5.76
C GLU A 436 -44.94 2.67 -5.06
N SER A 437 -44.71 1.97 -3.94
CA SER A 437 -43.37 1.89 -3.32
C SER A 437 -42.48 1.00 -4.20
N ASP A 438 -41.97 1.60 -5.26
CA ASP A 438 -41.00 1.00 -6.17
C ASP A 438 -39.59 1.41 -5.71
N GLY A 439 -38.88 0.51 -5.02
CA GLY A 439 -37.61 0.83 -4.36
C GLY A 439 -36.47 0.94 -5.36
N SER A 440 -35.97 2.15 -5.60
CA SER A 440 -34.74 2.37 -6.36
C SER A 440 -33.51 1.82 -5.61
N VAL A 441 -32.45 1.42 -6.32
CA VAL A 441 -31.19 0.94 -5.70
C VAL A 441 -30.64 1.92 -4.64
N PRO A 442 -30.62 3.24 -4.87
CA PRO A 442 -30.23 4.19 -3.82
C PRO A 442 -31.12 4.10 -2.58
N SER A 443 -32.44 4.03 -2.73
CA SER A 443 -33.35 3.92 -1.58
C SER A 443 -33.11 2.65 -0.75
N GLU A 444 -32.78 1.55 -1.42
CA GLU A 444 -32.39 0.29 -0.76
C GLU A 444 -31.05 0.42 -0.02
N VAL A 445 -30.03 1.03 -0.63
CA VAL A 445 -28.72 1.30 0.00
C VAL A 445 -28.89 2.12 1.27
N HIS A 446 -29.64 3.23 1.20
CA HIS A 446 -29.91 4.09 2.35
C HIS A 446 -30.63 3.33 3.47
N THR A 447 -31.68 2.58 3.12
CA THR A 447 -32.46 1.79 4.08
C THR A 447 -31.59 0.71 4.75
N ALA A 448 -30.77 -0.01 3.98
CA ALA A 448 -29.89 -1.05 4.50
C ALA A 448 -28.78 -0.46 5.39
N ALA A 449 -28.19 0.66 4.99
CA ALA A 449 -27.18 1.36 5.79
C ALA A 449 -27.75 1.83 7.14
N HIS A 450 -28.97 2.38 7.16
CA HIS A 450 -29.63 2.80 8.41
C HIS A 450 -29.92 1.62 9.34
N ARG A 451 -30.43 0.51 8.79
CA ARG A 451 -30.68 -0.71 9.57
C ARG A 451 -29.38 -1.25 10.15
N LEU A 452 -28.33 -1.35 9.35
CA LEU A 452 -27.04 -1.85 9.80
C LEU A 452 -26.39 -0.91 10.82
N LEU A 453 -26.49 0.41 10.64
CA LEU A 453 -26.02 1.39 11.62
C LEU A 453 -26.68 1.16 12.98
N SER A 454 -28.01 1.00 13.01
CA SER A 454 -28.74 0.74 14.24
C SER A 454 -28.29 -0.58 14.91
N VAL A 455 -28.08 -1.63 14.11
CA VAL A 455 -27.59 -2.92 14.60
C VAL A 455 -26.18 -2.81 15.19
N VAL A 456 -25.26 -2.16 14.49
CA VAL A 456 -23.86 -1.95 14.95
C VAL A 456 -23.84 -1.12 16.23
N GLN A 457 -24.62 -0.04 16.30
CA GLN A 457 -24.69 0.81 17.49
C GLN A 457 -25.24 0.06 18.70
N ARG A 458 -26.32 -0.71 18.54
CA ARG A 458 -26.86 -1.57 19.62
C ARG A 458 -25.85 -2.63 20.05
N TRP A 459 -25.20 -3.30 19.09
CA TRP A 459 -24.17 -4.31 19.35
C TRP A 459 -23.00 -3.76 20.17
N LEU A 460 -22.59 -2.52 19.89
CA LEU A 460 -21.50 -1.86 20.61
C LEU A 460 -21.93 -1.30 21.97
N ALA A 461 -23.20 -0.92 22.13
CA ALA A 461 -23.73 -0.33 23.37
C ALA A 461 -24.08 -1.38 24.43
N ASP A 462 -24.44 -2.60 24.05
CA ASP A 462 -24.81 -3.66 25.00
C ASP A 462 -23.58 -4.38 25.57
N GLU A 463 -23.31 -4.19 26.85
CA GLU A 463 -22.19 -4.84 27.57
C GLU A 463 -22.27 -6.37 27.54
N ARG A 464 -23.47 -6.95 27.45
CA ARG A 464 -23.66 -8.41 27.37
C ARG A 464 -23.06 -8.99 26.09
N LEU A 465 -22.97 -8.18 25.03
CA LEU A 465 -22.41 -8.55 23.71
C LEU A 465 -20.90 -8.23 23.59
N SER A 466 -20.27 -7.67 24.63
CA SER A 466 -18.85 -7.27 24.61
C SER A 466 -17.87 -8.45 24.45
N GLY A 467 -18.27 -9.64 24.89
CA GLY A 467 -17.52 -10.89 24.76
C GLY A 467 -17.56 -11.49 23.36
N SER A 468 -18.57 -11.14 22.55
CA SER A 468 -18.91 -11.82 21.30
C SER A 468 -18.42 -11.07 20.06
N ARG A 469 -18.28 -11.80 18.96
CA ARG A 469 -18.04 -11.26 17.61
C ARG A 469 -19.30 -11.32 16.75
N LEU A 470 -19.54 -10.25 15.98
CA LEU A 470 -20.62 -10.19 14.99
C LEU A 470 -20.06 -10.50 13.61
N VAL A 471 -20.62 -11.51 12.95
CA VAL A 471 -20.27 -11.94 11.60
C VAL A 471 -21.39 -11.48 10.68
N LEU A 472 -21.09 -10.55 9.77
CA LEU A 472 -22.05 -10.15 8.74
C LEU A 472 -21.95 -11.13 7.57
N LEU A 473 -23.05 -11.83 7.32
CA LEU A 473 -23.22 -12.69 6.16
C LEU A 473 -23.86 -11.89 5.04
N THR A 474 -23.14 -11.83 3.92
CA THR A 474 -23.55 -11.19 2.68
C THR A 474 -23.53 -12.21 1.53
N SER A 475 -24.18 -11.89 0.41
CA SER A 475 -24.12 -12.72 -0.79
C SER A 475 -23.96 -11.89 -2.04
N GLY A 476 -22.87 -12.14 -2.77
CA GLY A 476 -22.55 -11.47 -4.03
C GLY A 476 -22.26 -9.97 -3.89
N ALA A 477 -21.79 -9.54 -2.71
CA ALA A 477 -21.37 -8.17 -2.44
C ALA A 477 -19.97 -7.85 -2.98
N VAL A 478 -19.15 -8.88 -3.25
CA VAL A 478 -17.75 -8.73 -3.71
C VAL A 478 -17.43 -9.65 -4.89
N ALA A 479 -16.65 -9.14 -5.84
CA ALA A 479 -16.09 -9.92 -6.95
C ALA A 479 -14.72 -10.48 -6.57
N THR A 480 -14.52 -11.80 -6.68
CA THR A 480 -13.30 -12.51 -6.27
C THR A 480 -12.37 -12.90 -7.42
N GLY A 481 -12.66 -12.44 -8.64
CA GLY A 481 -11.91 -12.69 -9.86
C GLY A 481 -12.39 -11.80 -11.01
N GLU A 482 -11.75 -11.88 -12.18
CA GLU A 482 -12.09 -11.07 -13.35
C GLU A 482 -13.47 -11.39 -13.93
N ASP A 483 -13.86 -12.67 -13.97
CA ASP A 483 -15.16 -13.12 -14.48
C ASP A 483 -16.29 -13.08 -13.43
N ALA A 484 -16.00 -12.61 -12.21
CA ALA A 484 -16.96 -12.62 -11.12
C ALA A 484 -17.81 -11.34 -11.11
N CYS A 485 -19.12 -11.49 -11.29
CA CYS A 485 -20.06 -10.38 -11.20
C CYS A 485 -20.40 -10.01 -9.76
N ILE A 486 -20.70 -8.73 -9.52
CA ILE A 486 -21.36 -8.29 -8.28
C ILE A 486 -22.87 -8.33 -8.49
N SER A 487 -23.56 -9.15 -7.70
CA SER A 487 -25.01 -9.30 -7.81
C SER A 487 -25.80 -8.41 -6.85
N ASP A 488 -25.17 -7.86 -5.80
CA ASP A 488 -25.84 -7.02 -4.80
C ASP A 488 -25.01 -5.76 -4.47
N LEU A 489 -25.36 -4.65 -5.12
CA LEU A 489 -24.73 -3.33 -4.91
C LEU A 489 -25.04 -2.76 -3.51
N THR A 490 -26.19 -3.11 -2.94
CA THR A 490 -26.60 -2.67 -1.60
C THR A 490 -25.67 -3.25 -0.56
N GLN A 491 -25.41 -4.55 -0.62
CA GLN A 491 -24.49 -5.22 0.29
C GLN A 491 -23.03 -4.81 0.06
N ALA A 492 -22.64 -4.46 -1.16
CA ALA A 492 -21.32 -3.89 -1.43
C ALA A 492 -21.08 -2.58 -0.65
N ALA A 493 -22.10 -1.72 -0.52
CA ALA A 493 -22.02 -0.53 0.32
C ALA A 493 -21.83 -0.89 1.82
N LEU A 494 -22.53 -1.92 2.31
CA LEU A 494 -22.40 -2.39 3.69
C LEU A 494 -20.98 -2.92 4.00
N TRP A 495 -20.31 -3.52 3.02
CA TRP A 495 -18.91 -3.92 3.14
C TRP A 495 -17.99 -2.73 3.43
N GLY A 496 -18.17 -1.62 2.69
CA GLY A 496 -17.43 -0.38 2.95
C GLY A 496 -17.65 0.15 4.36
N MET A 497 -18.91 0.19 4.81
CA MET A 497 -19.28 0.59 6.16
C MET A 497 -18.54 -0.23 7.22
N ILE A 498 -18.61 -1.56 7.12
CA ILE A 498 -18.05 -2.46 8.13
C ILE A 498 -16.53 -2.49 8.11
N ARG A 499 -15.88 -2.25 6.99
CA ARG A 499 -14.41 -2.08 6.95
C ARG A 499 -13.95 -0.94 7.86
N SER A 500 -14.66 0.18 7.85
CA SER A 500 -14.40 1.29 8.79
C SER A 500 -14.75 0.92 10.24
N VAL A 501 -15.85 0.20 10.47
CA VAL A 501 -16.22 -0.29 11.81
C VAL A 501 -15.18 -1.28 12.36
N GLN A 502 -14.58 -2.13 11.52
CA GLN A 502 -13.48 -3.02 11.87
C GLN A 502 -12.22 -2.25 12.28
N ALA A 503 -11.93 -1.13 11.59
CA ALA A 503 -10.81 -0.26 11.94
C ALA A 503 -11.05 0.47 13.28
N GLU A 504 -12.30 0.84 13.57
CA GLU A 504 -12.69 1.41 14.87
C GLU A 504 -12.70 0.37 15.99
N ASN A 505 -13.18 -0.86 15.72
CA ASN A 505 -13.41 -1.92 16.70
C ASN A 505 -12.77 -3.24 16.24
N PRO A 506 -11.43 -3.37 16.35
CA PRO A 506 -10.72 -4.58 15.93
C PRO A 506 -11.29 -5.85 16.58
N GLU A 507 -11.32 -6.95 15.82
CA GLU A 507 -11.77 -8.29 16.24
C GLU A 507 -13.26 -8.45 16.60
N ARG A 508 -14.03 -7.37 16.70
CA ARG A 508 -15.47 -7.43 17.03
C ARG A 508 -16.37 -7.77 15.84
N PHE A 509 -15.91 -7.52 14.61
CA PHE A 509 -16.68 -7.69 13.38
C PHE A 509 -15.94 -8.52 12.34
N VAL A 510 -16.65 -9.43 11.69
CA VAL A 510 -16.16 -10.26 10.58
C VAL A 510 -17.11 -10.13 9.39
N LEU A 511 -16.58 -10.03 8.18
CA LEU A 511 -17.36 -10.04 6.94
C LEU A 511 -17.17 -11.39 6.23
N ILE A 512 -18.28 -12.05 5.90
CA ILE A 512 -18.29 -13.24 5.05
C ILE A 512 -19.26 -13.00 3.90
N ASP A 513 -18.78 -13.15 2.67
CA ASP A 513 -19.61 -13.11 1.46
C ASP A 513 -19.70 -14.49 0.82
N LEU A 514 -20.92 -14.92 0.51
CA LEU A 514 -21.24 -16.26 0.00
C LEU A 514 -21.74 -16.20 -1.44
N ASP A 515 -21.37 -17.18 -2.26
CA ASP A 515 -22.14 -17.51 -3.46
C ASP A 515 -23.35 -18.40 -3.12
N ARG A 516 -24.06 -18.87 -4.14
CA ARG A 516 -25.25 -19.74 -3.99
C ARG A 516 -24.89 -21.24 -3.87
N ASP A 517 -23.63 -21.59 -3.64
CA ASP A 517 -23.19 -22.98 -3.58
C ASP A 517 -23.31 -23.55 -2.14
N ALA A 518 -23.87 -24.75 -2.02
CA ALA A 518 -24.04 -25.47 -0.76
C ALA A 518 -22.72 -25.69 0.00
N ALA A 519 -21.62 -25.93 -0.74
CA ALA A 519 -20.30 -26.12 -0.17
C ALA A 519 -19.81 -24.84 0.53
N SER A 520 -20.22 -23.66 0.06
CA SER A 520 -19.85 -22.38 0.65
C SER A 520 -20.50 -22.16 2.02
N ALA A 521 -21.78 -22.53 2.17
CA ALA A 521 -22.45 -22.49 3.48
C ALA A 521 -21.79 -23.43 4.50
N SER A 522 -21.34 -24.60 4.06
CA SER A 522 -20.63 -25.58 4.90
C SER A 522 -19.25 -25.09 5.36
N ALA A 523 -18.59 -24.24 4.57
CA ALA A 523 -17.25 -23.73 4.83
C ALA A 523 -17.20 -22.52 5.79
N ILE A 524 -18.35 -21.99 6.24
CA ILE A 524 -18.43 -20.84 7.16
C ILE A 524 -17.64 -21.09 8.45
N THR A 525 -17.76 -22.29 9.04
CA THR A 525 -17.06 -22.64 10.29
C THR A 525 -15.54 -22.67 10.10
N VAL A 526 -15.07 -23.16 8.96
CA VAL A 526 -13.65 -23.17 8.56
C VAL A 526 -13.14 -21.73 8.39
N ALA A 527 -13.92 -20.86 7.74
CA ALA A 527 -13.58 -19.45 7.59
C ALA A 527 -13.42 -18.74 8.93
N LEU A 528 -14.33 -19.02 9.88
CA LEU A 528 -14.30 -18.46 11.23
C LEU A 528 -13.12 -18.95 12.08
N ALA A 529 -12.65 -20.18 11.86
CA ALA A 529 -11.45 -20.73 12.50
C ALA A 529 -10.17 -20.13 11.89
N GLY A 530 -10.21 -19.73 10.61
CA GLY A 530 -9.09 -19.10 9.91
C GLY A 530 -8.64 -17.75 10.48
N GLY A 531 -9.49 -17.07 11.26
CA GLY A 531 -9.15 -15.82 11.95
C GLY A 531 -8.96 -14.60 11.03
N GLU A 532 -9.41 -14.69 9.78
CA GLU A 532 -9.38 -13.58 8.84
C GLU A 532 -10.63 -12.71 9.02
N PRO A 533 -10.52 -11.37 9.07
CA PRO A 533 -11.66 -10.50 9.34
C PRO A 533 -12.59 -10.33 8.14
N GLN A 534 -12.15 -10.72 6.95
CA GLN A 534 -12.89 -10.61 5.69
C GLN A 534 -12.61 -11.85 4.85
N VAL A 535 -13.67 -12.57 4.47
CA VAL A 535 -13.60 -13.80 3.68
C VAL A 535 -14.69 -13.78 2.62
N ALA A 536 -14.36 -14.16 1.40
CA ALA A 536 -15.35 -14.53 0.40
C ALA A 536 -15.24 -16.04 0.17
N ILE A 537 -16.37 -16.74 0.22
CA ILE A 537 -16.44 -18.18 0.01
C ILE A 537 -17.10 -18.44 -1.33
N ARG A 538 -16.41 -19.17 -2.20
CA ARG A 538 -16.86 -19.51 -3.56
C ARG A 538 -16.70 -20.99 -3.82
N ALA A 539 -17.79 -21.70 -4.12
CA ALA A 539 -17.80 -23.16 -4.25
C ALA A 539 -17.03 -23.88 -3.13
N GLY A 540 -17.16 -23.41 -1.88
CA GLY A 540 -16.43 -23.92 -0.71
C GLY A 540 -14.96 -23.47 -0.57
N GLU A 541 -14.38 -22.77 -1.55
CA GLU A 541 -13.03 -22.21 -1.47
C GLU A 541 -13.03 -20.86 -0.73
N LEU A 542 -12.15 -20.71 0.26
CA LEU A 542 -11.98 -19.47 1.02
C LEU A 542 -11.01 -18.54 0.30
N ARG A 543 -11.42 -17.29 0.09
CA ARG A 543 -10.59 -16.23 -0.47
C ARG A 543 -10.56 -15.02 0.44
N VAL A 544 -9.42 -14.34 0.50
CA VAL A 544 -9.20 -13.17 1.35
C VAL A 544 -8.67 -11.98 0.55
N PRO A 545 -9.06 -10.74 0.90
CA PRO A 545 -8.63 -9.57 0.15
C PRO A 545 -7.18 -9.23 0.49
N ARG A 546 -6.37 -8.98 -0.52
CA ARG A 546 -4.98 -8.52 -0.43
C ARG A 546 -4.72 -7.46 -1.48
N LEU A 547 -4.13 -6.36 -1.06
CA LEU A 547 -3.65 -5.33 -1.95
C LEU A 547 -2.43 -5.87 -2.71
N ALA A 548 -2.44 -5.71 -4.01
CA ALA A 548 -1.33 -6.04 -4.91
C ALA A 548 -1.09 -4.89 -5.89
N ARG A 549 0.14 -4.78 -6.41
CA ARG A 549 0.41 -3.88 -7.53
C ARG A 549 -0.35 -4.38 -8.75
N LEU A 550 -0.92 -3.44 -9.52
CA LEU A 550 -1.66 -3.76 -10.72
C LEU A 550 -0.71 -4.42 -11.74
N ALA A 551 -1.00 -5.66 -12.13
CA ALA A 551 -0.17 -6.37 -13.10
C ALA A 551 -0.20 -5.65 -14.46
N GLY A 552 0.95 -5.59 -15.13
CA GLY A 552 1.08 -4.99 -16.45
C GLY A 552 0.45 -5.89 -17.52
N SER A 553 -0.84 -5.72 -17.78
CA SER A 553 -1.39 -6.06 -19.09
C SER A 553 -1.57 -4.76 -19.84
N THR A 554 -0.69 -4.52 -20.80
CA THR A 554 -0.85 -3.42 -21.75
C THR A 554 -1.80 -3.90 -22.84
N VAL A 555 -2.92 -3.21 -23.01
CA VAL A 555 -3.51 -3.14 -24.34
C VAL A 555 -2.49 -2.36 -25.18
N PRO A 556 -1.99 -2.91 -26.31
CA PRO A 556 -1.08 -2.18 -27.19
C PRO A 556 -1.63 -0.79 -27.50
N ALA A 557 -0.79 0.26 -27.50
CA ALA A 557 -1.22 1.64 -27.68
C ALA A 557 -2.02 1.84 -28.99
N GLU A 558 -1.76 1.02 -30.02
CA GLU A 558 -2.49 1.01 -31.29
C GLU A 558 -3.94 0.45 -31.19
N GLN A 559 -4.26 -0.30 -30.13
CA GLN A 559 -5.59 -0.86 -29.86
C GLN A 559 -6.34 -0.09 -28.76
N ALA A 560 -5.68 0.83 -28.06
CA ALA A 560 -6.31 1.68 -27.07
C ALA A 560 -7.11 2.79 -27.78
N ALA A 561 -8.44 2.70 -27.72
CA ALA A 561 -9.29 3.81 -28.12
C ALA A 561 -8.91 5.07 -27.30
N PRO A 562 -8.88 6.26 -27.92
CA PRO A 562 -8.60 7.49 -27.20
C PRO A 562 -9.59 7.66 -26.04
N LEU A 563 -9.08 8.07 -24.87
CA LEU A 563 -9.90 8.26 -23.66
C LEU A 563 -11.07 9.19 -23.90
N LEU A 564 -10.87 10.22 -24.73
CA LEU A 564 -11.85 11.23 -25.09
C LEU A 564 -11.97 11.33 -26.61
N ASP A 565 -13.20 11.48 -27.08
CA ASP A 565 -13.49 11.99 -28.42
C ASP A 565 -13.44 13.53 -28.36
N PRO A 566 -12.49 14.20 -29.05
CA PRO A 566 -12.37 15.66 -29.02
C PRO A 566 -13.60 16.40 -29.50
N GLU A 567 -14.45 15.78 -30.33
CA GLU A 567 -15.68 16.39 -30.86
C GLU A 567 -16.90 16.12 -29.98
N GLY A 568 -16.80 15.19 -29.04
CA GLY A 568 -17.85 14.89 -28.06
C GLY A 568 -17.85 15.83 -26.85
N THR A 569 -18.92 15.74 -26.06
CA THR A 569 -19.08 16.45 -24.79
C THR A 569 -18.56 15.60 -23.64
N VAL A 570 -17.74 16.20 -22.77
CA VAL A 570 -17.27 15.59 -21.52
C VAL A 570 -18.03 16.21 -20.34
N LEU A 571 -18.75 15.37 -19.60
CA LEU A 571 -19.50 15.76 -18.40
C LEU A 571 -18.64 15.56 -17.16
N VAL A 572 -18.43 16.62 -16.36
CA VAL A 572 -17.73 16.55 -15.08
C VAL A 572 -18.65 17.02 -13.96
N THR A 573 -19.00 16.15 -13.01
CA THR A 573 -19.78 16.53 -11.82
C THR A 573 -18.87 16.83 -10.65
N GLY A 574 -19.16 17.87 -9.85
CA GLY A 574 -18.24 18.34 -8.82
C GLY A 574 -17.07 19.14 -9.40
N ALA A 575 -17.21 19.60 -10.65
CA ALA A 575 -16.16 20.24 -11.45
C ALA A 575 -15.58 21.51 -10.82
N THR A 576 -16.39 22.24 -10.05
CA THR A 576 -15.95 23.47 -9.37
C THR A 576 -15.23 23.20 -8.04
N GLY A 577 -15.13 21.94 -7.62
CA GLY A 577 -14.30 21.54 -6.48
C GLY A 577 -12.82 21.48 -6.85
N THR A 578 -11.94 21.40 -5.85
CA THR A 578 -10.48 21.42 -6.04
C THR A 578 -10.00 20.36 -7.06
N LEU A 579 -10.33 19.08 -6.84
CA LEU A 579 -9.95 17.99 -7.75
C LEU A 579 -10.65 18.09 -9.11
N GLY A 580 -11.94 18.45 -9.13
CA GLY A 580 -12.69 18.63 -10.37
C GLY A 580 -12.08 19.69 -11.28
N SER A 581 -11.61 20.80 -10.70
CA SER A 581 -10.99 21.90 -11.45
C SER A 581 -9.61 21.52 -11.99
N LEU A 582 -8.79 20.79 -11.21
CA LEU A 582 -7.49 20.27 -11.64
C LEU A 582 -7.66 19.28 -12.80
N LEU A 583 -8.60 18.35 -12.64
CA LEU A 583 -8.90 17.37 -13.67
C LEU A 583 -9.42 18.03 -14.94
N THR A 584 -10.33 19.00 -14.83
CA THR A 584 -10.90 19.66 -16.02
C THR A 584 -9.81 20.37 -16.83
N ARG A 585 -8.85 21.03 -16.18
CA ARG A 585 -7.67 21.61 -16.85
C ARG A 585 -6.88 20.53 -17.58
N HIS A 586 -6.59 19.41 -16.90
CA HIS A 586 -5.85 18.29 -17.47
C HIS A 586 -6.56 17.67 -18.68
N LEU A 587 -7.89 17.52 -18.63
CA LEU A 587 -8.68 17.01 -19.75
C LEU A 587 -8.56 17.91 -20.99
N VAL A 588 -8.50 19.24 -20.83
CA VAL A 588 -8.30 20.18 -21.95
C VAL A 588 -6.86 20.13 -22.45
N THR A 589 -5.87 20.25 -21.56
CA THR A 589 -4.47 20.43 -21.95
C THR A 589 -3.79 19.14 -22.41
N ARG A 590 -4.10 18.00 -21.76
CA ARG A 590 -3.45 16.71 -22.03
C ARG A 590 -4.24 15.83 -22.99
N HIS A 591 -5.57 15.85 -22.89
CA HIS A 591 -6.48 14.99 -23.66
C HIS A 591 -7.26 15.74 -24.75
N GLY A 592 -7.08 17.06 -24.87
CA GLY A 592 -7.66 17.85 -25.96
C GLY A 592 -9.19 17.98 -25.91
N ALA A 593 -9.80 17.88 -24.73
CA ALA A 593 -11.24 18.04 -24.57
C ALA A 593 -11.69 19.43 -25.04
N LYS A 594 -12.61 19.49 -26.01
CA LYS A 594 -13.11 20.76 -26.56
C LYS A 594 -14.45 21.19 -26.00
N ASN A 595 -15.34 20.25 -25.65
CA ASN A 595 -16.68 20.57 -25.16
C ASN A 595 -16.84 20.04 -23.73
N LEU A 596 -17.02 20.95 -22.78
CA LEU A 596 -17.11 20.63 -21.35
C LEU A 596 -18.48 21.02 -20.79
N LEU A 597 -19.14 20.07 -20.15
CA LEU A 597 -20.32 20.32 -19.32
C LEU A 597 -19.95 20.11 -17.86
N LEU A 598 -19.84 21.20 -17.12
CA LEU A 598 -19.40 21.21 -15.72
C LEU A 598 -20.60 21.37 -14.80
N LEU A 599 -20.89 20.35 -13.99
CA LEU A 599 -22.01 20.37 -13.05
C LEU A 599 -21.54 20.59 -11.62
N SER A 600 -22.25 21.47 -10.92
CA SER A 600 -22.18 21.61 -9.47
C SER A 600 -23.52 22.11 -8.94
N ARG A 601 -23.81 21.89 -7.66
CA ARG A 601 -25.06 22.40 -7.04
C ARG A 601 -25.22 23.92 -7.15
N ARG A 602 -24.10 24.64 -7.12
CA ARG A 602 -24.06 26.11 -7.20
C ARG A 602 -23.94 26.64 -8.64
N GLY A 603 -23.58 25.79 -9.61
CA GLY A 603 -23.36 26.21 -10.99
C GLY A 603 -22.37 27.37 -11.11
N GLU A 604 -22.77 28.43 -11.82
CA GLU A 604 -21.96 29.64 -12.01
C GLU A 604 -21.70 30.42 -10.71
N ASP A 605 -22.54 30.23 -9.68
CA ASP A 605 -22.39 30.88 -8.38
C ASP A 605 -21.36 30.19 -7.48
N ALA A 606 -20.73 29.09 -7.96
CA ALA A 606 -19.67 28.43 -7.21
C ALA A 606 -18.41 29.32 -7.16
N PRO A 607 -17.72 29.42 -6.00
CA PRO A 607 -16.46 30.15 -5.90
C PRO A 607 -15.43 29.66 -6.93
N GLY A 608 -14.86 30.58 -7.71
CA GLY A 608 -13.87 30.28 -8.75
C GLY A 608 -14.44 29.72 -10.07
N ALA A 609 -15.75 29.54 -10.20
CA ALA A 609 -16.36 29.01 -11.45
C ALA A 609 -16.15 29.92 -12.65
N ALA A 610 -16.32 31.24 -12.47
CA ALA A 610 -16.12 32.22 -13.54
C ALA A 610 -14.66 32.24 -14.05
N ASP A 611 -13.70 32.18 -13.12
CA ASP A 611 -12.26 32.13 -13.44
C ASP A 611 -11.90 30.84 -14.15
N LEU A 612 -12.40 29.69 -13.65
CA LEU A 612 -12.20 28.39 -14.29
C LEU A 612 -12.77 28.37 -15.72
N ARG A 613 -13.97 28.92 -15.94
CA ARG A 613 -14.55 29.04 -17.29
C ARG A 613 -13.66 29.87 -18.20
N ALA A 614 -13.25 31.06 -17.74
CA ALA A 614 -12.41 31.96 -18.54
C ALA A 614 -11.06 31.31 -18.90
N GLU A 615 -10.43 30.62 -17.96
CA GLU A 615 -9.19 29.89 -18.16
C GLU A 615 -9.32 28.79 -19.21
N LEU A 616 -10.32 27.91 -19.07
CA LEU A 616 -10.55 26.80 -19.98
C LEU A 616 -10.95 27.28 -21.38
N THR A 617 -11.72 28.37 -21.49
CA THR A 617 -12.03 29.00 -22.77
C THR A 617 -10.79 29.62 -23.42
N ALA A 618 -9.88 30.22 -22.65
CA ALA A 618 -8.60 30.69 -23.17
C ALA A 618 -7.69 29.55 -23.66
N LEU A 619 -7.84 28.36 -23.08
CA LEU A 619 -7.18 27.11 -23.53
C LEU A 619 -7.87 26.47 -24.75
N GLY A 620 -8.98 27.04 -25.23
CA GLY A 620 -9.66 26.63 -26.47
C GLY A 620 -10.87 25.72 -26.28
N ALA A 621 -11.35 25.53 -25.05
CA ALA A 621 -12.55 24.73 -24.76
C ALA A 621 -13.84 25.57 -24.73
N ASP A 622 -14.92 25.02 -25.26
CA ASP A 622 -16.30 25.47 -25.06
C ASP A 622 -16.82 24.91 -23.73
N VAL A 623 -17.13 25.78 -22.77
CA VAL A 623 -17.42 25.40 -21.38
C VAL A 623 -18.80 25.89 -20.96
N ARG A 624 -19.68 24.94 -20.65
CA ARG A 624 -20.98 25.19 -20.04
C ARG A 624 -20.95 24.76 -18.58
N ILE A 625 -21.15 25.72 -17.67
CA ILE A 625 -21.33 25.44 -16.24
C ILE A 625 -22.82 25.45 -15.94
N ALA A 626 -23.36 24.40 -15.34
CA ALA A 626 -24.77 24.32 -14.98
C ALA A 626 -24.97 23.99 -13.49
N ALA A 627 -25.93 24.68 -12.88
CA ALA A 627 -26.41 24.38 -11.54
C ALA A 627 -27.28 23.12 -11.61
N CYS A 628 -26.79 22.03 -11.03
CA CYS A 628 -27.48 20.74 -11.02
C CYS A 628 -27.00 19.92 -9.81
N ASP A 629 -27.95 19.42 -9.01
CA ASP A 629 -27.66 18.37 -8.04
C ASP A 629 -27.72 17.02 -8.77
N ALA A 630 -26.60 16.32 -8.84
CA ALA A 630 -26.54 15.02 -9.52
C ALA A 630 -27.39 13.95 -8.80
N ALA A 631 -27.71 14.15 -7.52
CA ALA A 631 -28.64 13.29 -6.78
C ALA A 631 -30.12 13.53 -7.16
N ASP A 632 -30.45 14.57 -7.93
CA ASP A 632 -31.78 14.79 -8.48
C ASP A 632 -31.87 14.20 -9.90
N ARG A 633 -32.55 13.06 -10.01
CA ARG A 633 -32.66 12.31 -11.27
C ARG A 633 -33.27 13.14 -12.40
N ASP A 634 -34.31 13.91 -12.12
CA ASP A 634 -35.04 14.66 -13.14
C ASP A 634 -34.24 15.87 -13.59
N ALA A 635 -33.52 16.52 -12.67
CA ALA A 635 -32.59 17.59 -13.02
C ALA A 635 -31.45 17.09 -13.92
N VAL A 636 -30.87 15.91 -13.61
CA VAL A 636 -29.85 15.29 -14.46
C VAL A 636 -30.41 14.92 -15.83
N ALA A 637 -31.61 14.33 -15.89
CA ALA A 637 -32.25 13.99 -17.16
C ALA A 637 -32.48 15.23 -18.04
N ALA A 638 -32.94 16.34 -17.46
CA ALA A 638 -33.12 17.59 -18.18
C ALA A 638 -31.81 18.18 -18.71
N ILE A 639 -30.72 18.09 -17.92
CA ILE A 639 -29.39 18.54 -18.35
C ILE A 639 -28.85 17.68 -19.49
N LEU A 640 -28.99 16.36 -19.41
CA LEU A 640 -28.53 15.42 -20.45
C LEU A 640 -29.31 15.60 -21.75
N ALA A 641 -30.64 15.81 -21.68
CA ALA A 641 -31.48 16.07 -22.85
C ALA A 641 -31.15 17.40 -23.55
N ALA A 642 -30.47 18.32 -22.86
CA ALA A 642 -30.06 19.61 -23.42
C ALA A 642 -28.66 19.58 -24.10
N ILE A 643 -28.03 18.40 -24.19
CA ILE A 643 -26.76 18.22 -24.91
C ILE A 643 -27.06 18.18 -26.43
N PRO A 644 -26.35 18.99 -27.25
CA PRO A 644 -26.56 19.00 -28.70
C PRO A 644 -26.27 17.64 -29.37
N GLU A 645 -27.11 17.25 -30.34
CA GLU A 645 -26.94 15.99 -31.08
C GLU A 645 -25.66 15.96 -31.94
N ASP A 646 -25.16 17.11 -32.38
CA ASP A 646 -23.93 17.24 -33.15
C ASP A 646 -22.66 17.12 -32.29
N ARG A 647 -22.80 17.19 -30.96
CA ARG A 647 -21.71 17.06 -29.97
C ARG A 647 -22.16 16.16 -28.81
N PRO A 648 -22.44 14.87 -29.07
CA PRO A 648 -23.05 13.98 -28.10
C PRO A 648 -22.16 13.78 -26.87
N LEU A 649 -22.76 13.32 -25.77
CA LEU A 649 -22.00 12.92 -24.58
C LEU A 649 -21.13 11.69 -24.88
N THR A 650 -19.82 11.83 -24.73
CA THR A 650 -18.84 10.75 -25.03
C THR A 650 -18.01 10.34 -23.82
N ALA A 651 -17.93 11.17 -22.78
CA ALA A 651 -17.23 10.82 -21.55
C ALA A 651 -17.87 11.48 -20.32
N LEU A 652 -17.73 10.82 -19.18
CA LEU A 652 -18.24 11.27 -17.90
C LEU A 652 -17.17 11.07 -16.81
N VAL A 653 -16.96 12.10 -15.98
CA VAL A 653 -16.16 12.00 -14.76
C VAL A 653 -16.93 12.50 -13.56
N HIS A 654 -17.13 11.63 -12.58
CA HIS A 654 -17.86 11.91 -11.35
C HIS A 654 -16.89 12.18 -10.20
N THR A 655 -16.70 13.45 -9.85
CA THR A 655 -15.86 13.88 -8.72
C THR A 655 -16.66 14.47 -7.55
N ALA A 656 -17.99 14.38 -7.59
CA ALA A 656 -18.83 14.92 -6.54
C ALA A 656 -18.73 14.07 -5.25
N GLY A 657 -18.73 14.73 -4.11
CA GLY A 657 -18.64 14.07 -2.82
C GLY A 657 -18.71 15.09 -1.68
N THR A 658 -19.07 14.59 -0.50
CA THR A 658 -19.10 15.32 0.76
C THR A 658 -18.48 14.43 1.83
N LEU A 659 -17.89 15.05 2.85
CA LEU A 659 -17.44 14.37 4.06
C LEU A 659 -18.29 14.83 5.23
N ASP A 660 -18.64 13.89 6.09
CA ASP A 660 -19.34 14.13 7.35
C ASP A 660 -18.89 13.04 8.32
N ASP A 661 -17.59 13.03 8.59
CA ASP A 661 -16.89 11.96 9.31
C ASP A 661 -17.29 11.93 10.79
N GLY A 662 -17.37 10.73 11.35
CA GLY A 662 -17.68 10.50 12.74
C GLY A 662 -17.54 9.02 13.08
N ILE A 663 -17.10 8.74 14.31
CA ILE A 663 -17.10 7.36 14.82
C ILE A 663 -18.50 6.77 14.73
N VAL A 664 -18.61 5.45 14.51
CA VAL A 664 -19.89 4.81 14.19
C VAL A 664 -20.96 5.02 15.26
N THR A 665 -20.58 5.18 16.52
CA THR A 665 -21.49 5.45 17.65
C THR A 665 -22.06 6.86 17.67
N ALA A 666 -21.46 7.81 16.93
CA ALA A 666 -21.88 9.20 16.84
C ALA A 666 -22.53 9.55 15.48
N LEU A 667 -22.63 8.59 14.56
CA LEU A 667 -23.33 8.76 13.29
C LEU A 667 -24.84 8.61 13.48
N ASP A 668 -25.60 9.43 12.75
CA ASP A 668 -27.05 9.32 12.63
C ASP A 668 -27.45 9.11 11.16
N PRO A 669 -28.70 8.71 10.87
CA PRO A 669 -29.19 8.53 9.51
C PRO A 669 -29.01 9.76 8.61
N GLY A 670 -29.21 10.97 9.13
CA GLY A 670 -29.07 12.20 8.33
C GLY A 670 -27.64 12.45 7.88
N ARG A 671 -26.64 12.17 8.74
CA ARG A 671 -25.21 12.21 8.39
C ARG A 671 -24.78 11.10 7.44
N PHE A 672 -25.50 9.98 7.40
CA PHE A 672 -25.31 8.95 6.37
C PHE A 672 -25.87 9.43 5.03
N ASP A 673 -27.12 9.91 5.03
CA ASP A 673 -27.81 10.37 3.84
C ASP A 673 -27.05 11.52 3.15
N SER A 674 -26.50 12.46 3.92
CA SER A 674 -25.75 13.61 3.40
C SER A 674 -24.49 13.22 2.61
N VAL A 675 -23.90 12.05 2.93
CA VAL A 675 -22.67 11.52 2.30
C VAL A 675 -22.99 10.53 1.18
N LEU A 676 -24.03 9.71 1.34
CA LEU A 676 -24.44 8.76 0.31
C LEU A 676 -24.99 9.49 -0.92
N ARG A 677 -25.88 10.48 -0.76
CA ARG A 677 -26.56 11.16 -1.88
C ARG A 677 -25.64 11.63 -3.03
N PRO A 678 -24.58 12.44 -2.78
CA PRO A 678 -23.75 12.96 -3.86
C PRO A 678 -22.87 11.90 -4.55
N LYS A 679 -22.83 10.66 -4.03
CA LYS A 679 -22.05 9.54 -4.58
C LYS A 679 -22.94 8.40 -5.06
N VAL A 680 -23.73 7.79 -4.19
CA VAL A 680 -24.62 6.66 -4.48
C VAL A 680 -25.73 7.07 -5.44
N ASP A 681 -26.60 8.00 -5.04
CA ASP A 681 -27.76 8.43 -5.84
C ASP A 681 -27.28 9.03 -7.15
N ALA A 682 -26.31 9.94 -7.06
CA ALA A 682 -25.73 10.58 -8.24
C ALA A 682 -25.15 9.57 -9.24
N ALA A 683 -24.28 8.65 -8.80
CA ALA A 683 -23.69 7.68 -9.71
C ALA A 683 -24.72 6.70 -10.27
N TRP A 684 -25.74 6.34 -9.50
CA TRP A 684 -26.85 5.50 -9.98
C TRP A 684 -27.69 6.22 -11.04
N HIS A 685 -28.05 7.48 -10.83
CA HIS A 685 -28.79 8.27 -11.82
C HIS A 685 -27.97 8.47 -13.10
N LEU A 686 -26.69 8.80 -12.97
CA LEU A 686 -25.78 8.90 -14.12
C LEU A 686 -25.66 7.54 -14.83
N HIS A 687 -25.61 6.43 -14.08
CA HIS A 687 -25.60 5.10 -14.66
C HIS A 687 -26.84 4.85 -15.52
N GLU A 688 -28.04 5.01 -14.94
CA GLU A 688 -29.33 4.74 -15.60
C GLU A 688 -29.54 5.64 -16.83
N LEU A 689 -29.32 6.94 -16.70
CA LEU A 689 -29.61 7.92 -17.74
C LEU A 689 -28.58 7.92 -18.89
N THR A 690 -27.47 7.21 -18.76
CA THR A 690 -26.42 7.12 -19.79
C THR A 690 -26.20 5.71 -20.34
N LYS A 691 -27.10 4.75 -20.06
CA LYS A 691 -26.99 3.37 -20.60
C LYS A 691 -26.94 3.32 -22.13
N GLU A 692 -27.71 4.17 -22.78
CA GLU A 692 -27.80 4.24 -24.25
C GLU A 692 -26.72 5.16 -24.86
N ALA A 693 -26.03 5.95 -24.04
CA ALA A 693 -24.94 6.80 -24.49
C ALA A 693 -23.70 5.96 -24.79
N ARG A 694 -23.06 6.21 -25.94
CA ARG A 694 -21.81 5.54 -26.34
C ARG A 694 -20.62 6.18 -25.65
N LEU A 695 -20.53 5.99 -24.33
CA LEU A 695 -19.44 6.54 -23.54
C LEU A 695 -18.15 5.75 -23.75
N SER A 696 -17.08 6.48 -24.10
CA SER A 696 -15.69 5.99 -24.10
C SER A 696 -15.14 5.87 -22.67
N ALA A 697 -15.59 6.75 -21.76
CA ALA A 697 -15.17 6.77 -20.37
C ALA A 697 -16.33 7.10 -19.42
N PHE A 698 -16.41 6.37 -18.31
CA PHE A 698 -17.29 6.66 -17.17
C PHE A 698 -16.45 6.48 -15.91
N VAL A 699 -15.87 7.57 -15.43
CA VAL A 699 -14.87 7.53 -14.35
C VAL A 699 -15.49 7.97 -13.03
N LEU A 700 -15.40 7.13 -12.01
CA LEU A 700 -15.91 7.40 -10.66
C LEU A 700 -14.74 7.70 -9.73
N PHE A 701 -14.78 8.83 -9.03
CA PHE A 701 -13.78 9.14 -7.99
C PHE A 701 -14.24 8.54 -6.67
N SER A 702 -13.66 7.38 -6.37
CA SER A 702 -13.80 6.65 -5.12
C SER A 702 -12.66 7.00 -4.16
N SER A 703 -12.51 6.24 -3.09
CA SER A 703 -11.52 6.46 -2.03
C SER A 703 -10.97 5.13 -1.53
N ALA A 704 -9.68 5.09 -1.19
CA ALA A 704 -9.05 3.95 -0.53
C ALA A 704 -9.77 3.54 0.77
N SER A 705 -10.51 4.45 1.42
CA SER A 705 -11.32 4.14 2.61
C SER A 705 -12.46 3.14 2.32
N GLY A 706 -13.02 3.11 1.11
CA GLY A 706 -14.01 2.08 0.72
C GLY A 706 -13.40 0.68 0.62
N ALA A 707 -12.15 0.59 0.16
CA ALA A 707 -11.42 -0.65 -0.01
C ALA A 707 -10.75 -1.17 1.27
N LEU A 708 -10.13 -0.26 2.05
CA LEU A 708 -9.28 -0.59 3.20
C LEU A 708 -9.93 -0.29 4.55
N GLY A 709 -11.03 0.47 4.57
CA GLY A 709 -11.61 1.04 5.79
C GLY A 709 -10.79 2.22 6.33
N SER A 710 -11.45 3.12 7.04
CA SER A 710 -10.80 4.20 7.78
C SER A 710 -11.61 4.53 9.03
N PRO A 711 -11.00 4.60 10.23
CA PRO A 711 -11.70 4.96 11.44
C PRO A 711 -12.48 6.29 11.29
N GLY A 712 -13.75 6.31 11.69
CA GLY A 712 -14.60 7.50 11.59
C GLY A 712 -15.22 7.75 10.22
N GLN A 713 -15.00 6.87 9.23
CA GLN A 713 -15.47 7.07 7.85
C GLN A 713 -16.45 5.99 7.41
N ALA A 714 -17.34 5.52 8.29
CA ALA A 714 -18.26 4.43 7.95
C ALA A 714 -19.26 4.81 6.84
N ASN A 715 -19.84 6.01 6.88
CA ASN A 715 -20.71 6.56 5.82
C ASN A 715 -19.95 6.78 4.50
N TYR A 716 -18.78 7.41 4.55
CA TYR A 716 -17.96 7.68 3.36
C TYR A 716 -17.40 6.40 2.74
N ALA A 717 -16.94 5.44 3.53
CA ALA A 717 -16.49 4.15 3.02
C ALA A 717 -17.63 3.36 2.37
N ALA A 718 -18.84 3.41 2.91
CA ALA A 718 -20.01 2.80 2.29
C ALA A 718 -20.31 3.39 0.91
N ALA A 719 -20.31 4.73 0.81
CA ALA A 719 -20.53 5.44 -0.45
C ALA A 719 -19.50 5.04 -1.52
N ASN A 720 -18.22 4.97 -1.14
CA ASN A 720 -17.14 4.65 -2.08
C ASN A 720 -17.12 3.16 -2.48
N ALA A 721 -17.42 2.25 -1.55
CA ALA A 721 -17.56 0.82 -1.89
C ALA A 721 -18.72 0.57 -2.88
N PHE A 722 -19.80 1.35 -2.80
CA PHE A 722 -20.86 1.33 -3.82
C PHE A 722 -20.35 1.79 -5.20
N LEU A 723 -19.56 2.86 -5.27
CA LEU A 723 -18.97 3.32 -6.55
C LEU A 723 -18.08 2.25 -7.19
N ASP A 724 -17.25 1.58 -6.38
CA ASP A 724 -16.39 0.50 -6.84
C ASP A 724 -17.20 -0.67 -7.40
N ALA A 725 -18.29 -1.02 -6.71
CA ALA A 725 -19.21 -2.06 -7.12
C ALA A 725 -19.99 -1.69 -8.40
N LEU A 726 -20.44 -0.44 -8.51
CA LEU A 726 -21.13 0.08 -9.67
C LEU A 726 -20.23 0.08 -10.92
N ALA A 727 -18.94 0.39 -10.78
CA ALA A 727 -18.02 0.33 -11.90
C ALA A 727 -17.87 -1.10 -12.44
N ARG A 728 -17.79 -2.11 -11.56
CA ARG A 728 -17.80 -3.52 -11.97
C ARG A 728 -19.12 -3.92 -12.62
N HIS A 729 -20.25 -3.59 -11.98
CA HIS A 729 -21.58 -3.85 -12.53
C HIS A 729 -21.76 -3.27 -13.94
N ARG A 730 -21.29 -2.04 -14.18
CA ARG A 730 -21.30 -1.44 -15.52
C ARG A 730 -20.46 -2.22 -16.53
N ARG A 731 -19.25 -2.65 -16.16
CA ARG A 731 -18.40 -3.49 -17.01
C ARG A 731 -19.06 -4.83 -17.33
N ASP A 732 -19.73 -5.46 -16.36
CA ASP A 732 -20.47 -6.71 -16.54
C ASP A 732 -21.63 -6.54 -17.54
N CYS A 733 -22.25 -5.35 -17.58
CA CYS A 733 -23.24 -4.97 -18.60
C CYS A 733 -22.63 -4.57 -19.96
N GLY A 734 -21.31 -4.68 -20.14
CA GLY A 734 -20.62 -4.26 -21.37
C GLY A 734 -20.48 -2.74 -21.53
N LEU A 735 -20.75 -1.95 -20.49
CA LEU A 735 -20.64 -0.49 -20.50
C LEU A 735 -19.27 -0.05 -19.99
N ALA A 736 -18.76 1.07 -20.50
CA ALA A 736 -17.54 1.68 -19.97
C ALA A 736 -17.72 2.08 -18.50
N ALA A 737 -16.73 1.75 -17.66
CA ALA A 737 -16.59 2.24 -16.29
C ALA A 737 -15.20 1.97 -15.70
N THR A 738 -14.72 2.94 -14.92
CA THR A 738 -13.51 2.83 -14.08
C THR A 738 -13.75 3.56 -12.76
N SER A 739 -13.64 2.86 -11.63
CA SER A 739 -13.58 3.48 -10.30
C SER A 739 -12.13 3.68 -9.88
N LEU A 740 -11.80 4.91 -9.48
CA LEU A 740 -10.48 5.27 -8.97
C LEU A 740 -10.56 5.42 -7.45
N THR A 741 -10.08 4.40 -6.74
CA THR A 741 -9.99 4.37 -5.28
C THR A 741 -8.77 5.18 -4.82
N TRP A 742 -8.90 6.50 -4.80
CA TRP A 742 -7.78 7.39 -4.55
C TRP A 742 -7.21 7.24 -3.13
N GLY A 743 -5.88 7.25 -3.04
CA GLY A 743 -5.16 7.64 -1.84
C GLY A 743 -5.34 9.14 -1.55
N LEU A 744 -4.68 9.63 -0.50
CA LEU A 744 -4.81 11.02 -0.08
C LEU A 744 -4.15 11.95 -1.11
N TRP A 745 -4.86 12.97 -1.58
CA TRP A 745 -4.25 14.07 -2.34
C TRP A 745 -3.65 15.11 -1.40
N GLU A 746 -2.49 15.66 -1.76
CA GLU A 746 -1.81 16.71 -0.99
C GLU A 746 -2.60 18.02 -0.96
N GLN A 747 -3.30 18.34 -2.06
CA GLN A 747 -4.07 19.56 -2.17
C GLN A 747 -5.23 19.53 -1.17
N SER A 748 -5.24 20.50 -0.26
CA SER A 748 -6.37 20.76 0.63
C SER A 748 -7.60 21.12 -0.21
N SER A 749 -8.49 20.15 -0.41
CA SER A 749 -9.80 20.35 -1.01
C SER A 749 -10.76 20.96 0.02
N GLU A 750 -11.92 21.49 -0.40
CA GLU A 750 -13.00 21.83 0.55
C GLU A 750 -13.36 20.63 1.45
N LEU A 751 -13.13 19.39 1.00
CA LEU A 751 -13.35 18.15 1.75
C LEU A 751 -12.24 17.88 2.78
N THR A 752 -10.97 18.18 2.46
CA THR A 752 -9.81 17.89 3.33
C THR A 752 -9.30 19.10 4.10
N LYS A 753 -10.02 20.23 4.04
CA LYS A 753 -9.63 21.53 4.61
C LYS A 753 -9.54 21.52 6.14
N ASP A 754 -10.35 20.70 6.79
CA ASP A 754 -10.47 20.64 8.25
C ASP A 754 -9.66 19.49 8.89
N LEU A 755 -8.81 18.79 8.12
CA LEU A 755 -7.94 17.75 8.67
C LEU A 755 -6.96 18.35 9.68
N SER A 756 -7.05 17.89 10.92
CA SER A 756 -6.17 18.29 12.01
C SER A 756 -4.74 17.73 11.82
N GLN A 757 -3.79 18.24 12.60
CA GLN A 757 -2.41 17.72 12.59
C GLN A 757 -2.37 16.23 13.02
N SER A 758 -3.24 15.82 13.95
CA SER A 758 -3.39 14.42 14.36
C SER A 758 -3.98 13.54 13.25
N ASP A 759 -4.90 14.06 12.42
CA ASP A 759 -5.42 13.31 11.26
C ASP A 759 -4.32 13.04 10.23
N ARG A 760 -3.51 14.05 9.91
CA ARG A 760 -2.37 13.88 8.98
C ARG A 760 -1.33 12.91 9.54
N ALA A 761 -1.01 13.02 10.83
CA ALA A 761 -0.06 12.13 11.49
C ALA A 761 -0.58 10.68 11.55
N ARG A 762 -1.88 10.48 11.81
CA ARG A 762 -2.54 9.18 11.74
C ARG A 762 -2.42 8.56 10.35
N MET A 763 -2.72 9.31 9.30
CA MET A 763 -2.66 8.83 7.93
C MET A 763 -1.24 8.47 7.47
N ALA A 764 -0.24 9.29 7.84
CA ALA A 764 1.16 8.95 7.60
C ALA A 764 1.56 7.65 8.31
N ARG A 765 1.08 7.45 9.55
CA ARG A 765 1.30 6.19 10.29
C ARG A 765 0.62 4.99 9.65
N GLU A 766 -0.46 5.18 8.89
CA GLU A 766 -1.15 4.11 8.14
C GLU A 766 -0.40 3.69 6.87
N GLY A 767 0.71 4.36 6.52
CA GLY A 767 1.54 4.04 5.37
C GLY A 767 1.02 4.62 4.05
N LEU A 768 0.06 5.55 4.11
CA LEU A 768 -0.43 6.31 2.96
C LEU A 768 0.29 7.67 2.90
N VAL A 769 0.96 7.92 1.78
CA VAL A 769 1.67 9.17 1.51
C VAL A 769 0.76 10.10 0.68
N PRO A 770 0.67 11.41 1.01
CA PRO A 770 -0.07 12.37 0.19
C PRO A 770 0.46 12.41 -1.26
N ILE A 771 -0.46 12.47 -2.22
CA ILE A 771 -0.20 12.47 -3.65
C ILE A 771 -0.17 13.93 -4.15
N PRO A 772 0.96 14.43 -4.66
CA PRO A 772 1.02 15.75 -5.31
C PRO A 772 0.14 15.79 -6.57
N ALA A 773 -0.38 16.98 -6.95
CA ALA A 773 -1.33 17.10 -8.04
C ALA A 773 -0.80 16.56 -9.37
N GLU A 774 0.45 16.90 -9.72
CA GLU A 774 1.09 16.44 -10.95
C GLU A 774 1.17 14.91 -11.00
N ARG A 775 1.55 14.28 -9.87
CA ARG A 775 1.58 12.82 -9.75
C ARG A 775 0.18 12.22 -9.82
N GLY A 776 -0.80 12.83 -9.17
CA GLY A 776 -2.18 12.37 -9.19
C GLY A 776 -2.78 12.40 -10.60
N LEU A 777 -2.49 13.42 -11.39
CA LEU A 777 -2.92 13.52 -12.80
C LEU A 777 -2.23 12.48 -13.70
N ALA A 778 -0.93 12.22 -13.49
CA ALA A 778 -0.24 11.14 -14.20
C ALA A 778 -0.83 9.76 -13.86
N LEU A 779 -1.16 9.54 -12.58
CA LEU A 779 -1.82 8.30 -12.14
C LEU A 779 -3.26 8.18 -12.67
N PHE A 780 -3.97 9.29 -12.85
CA PHE A 780 -5.28 9.29 -13.51
C PHE A 780 -5.14 8.74 -14.93
N ASP A 781 -4.19 9.26 -15.72
CA ASP A 781 -3.94 8.83 -17.10
C ASP A 781 -3.58 7.34 -17.18
N ALA A 782 -2.70 6.88 -16.30
CA ALA A 782 -2.29 5.49 -16.23
C ALA A 782 -3.44 4.55 -15.77
N ALA A 783 -4.29 5.00 -14.85
CA ALA A 783 -5.37 4.19 -14.30
C ALA A 783 -6.55 4.01 -15.28
N VAL A 784 -6.96 5.08 -15.97
CA VAL A 784 -8.09 5.01 -16.93
C VAL A 784 -7.77 4.16 -18.16
N THR A 785 -6.48 4.00 -18.48
CA THR A 785 -5.98 3.16 -19.58
C THR A 785 -5.63 1.74 -19.14
N ALA A 786 -5.70 1.42 -17.84
CA ALA A 786 -5.26 0.13 -17.33
C ALA A 786 -6.19 -1.05 -17.65
N GLY A 787 -7.38 -0.79 -18.20
CA GLY A 787 -8.32 -1.82 -18.64
C GLY A 787 -9.13 -2.50 -17.51
N THR A 788 -8.88 -2.18 -16.25
CA THR A 788 -9.58 -2.78 -15.10
C THR A 788 -10.70 -1.87 -14.56
N PRO A 789 -11.81 -2.43 -14.02
CA PRO A 789 -12.95 -1.67 -13.52
C PRO A 789 -12.66 -0.86 -12.25
N VAL A 790 -11.73 -1.32 -11.40
CA VAL A 790 -11.41 -0.68 -10.12
C VAL A 790 -9.90 -0.64 -9.98
N VAL A 791 -9.35 0.55 -9.82
CA VAL A 791 -7.92 0.79 -9.63
C VAL A 791 -7.73 1.63 -8.38
N MET A 792 -6.65 1.39 -7.63
CA MET A 792 -6.27 2.16 -6.45
C MET A 792 -4.98 2.92 -6.72
N PRO A 793 -5.06 4.20 -7.16
CA PRO A 793 -3.89 5.05 -7.24
C PRO A 793 -3.52 5.56 -5.85
N ALA A 794 -2.35 5.17 -5.34
CA ALA A 794 -1.89 5.55 -4.01
C ALA A 794 -0.36 5.59 -3.93
N LEU A 795 0.19 6.45 -3.08
CA LEU A 795 1.60 6.37 -2.70
C LEU A 795 1.70 5.66 -1.35
N LEU A 796 2.49 4.57 -1.30
CA LEU A 796 2.63 3.74 -0.10
C LEU A 796 4.04 3.86 0.50
N ASP A 797 4.11 4.12 1.80
CA ASP A 797 5.35 3.97 2.57
C ASP A 797 5.53 2.50 2.96
N LEU A 798 6.24 1.76 2.10
CA LEU A 798 6.55 0.35 2.34
C LEU A 798 7.41 0.12 3.58
N GLY A 799 8.21 1.11 4.01
CA GLY A 799 8.97 1.05 5.25
C GLY A 799 8.05 1.03 6.47
N ALA A 800 7.09 1.95 6.52
CA ALA A 800 6.05 1.97 7.55
C ALA A 800 5.24 0.67 7.57
N LEU A 801 4.82 0.15 6.40
CA LEU A 801 4.07 -1.11 6.33
C LEU A 801 4.87 -2.32 6.85
N ARG A 802 6.19 -2.38 6.58
CA ARG A 802 7.07 -3.43 7.12
C ARG A 802 7.22 -3.33 8.64
N ARG A 803 7.36 -2.12 9.19
CA ARG A 803 7.38 -1.90 10.65
C ARG A 803 6.10 -2.38 11.31
N GLN A 804 4.94 -2.03 10.75
CA GLN A 804 3.65 -2.53 11.22
C GLN A 804 3.52 -4.05 11.12
N ALA A 805 4.08 -4.66 10.07
CA ALA A 805 4.08 -6.12 9.92
C ALA A 805 4.89 -6.79 11.04
N ALA A 806 6.03 -6.22 11.38
CA ALA A 806 6.90 -6.72 12.46
C ALA A 806 6.26 -6.63 13.84
N THR A 807 5.43 -5.61 14.10
CA THR A 807 4.69 -5.42 15.36
C THR A 807 3.33 -6.11 15.37
N GLY A 808 2.91 -6.76 14.28
CA GLY A 808 1.60 -7.42 14.17
C GLY A 808 0.42 -6.47 14.04
N THR A 809 0.65 -5.18 13.80
CA THR A 809 -0.40 -4.15 13.66
C THR A 809 -0.78 -3.87 12.21
N LEU A 810 -0.11 -4.50 11.23
CA LEU A 810 -0.42 -4.34 9.81
C LEU A 810 -1.82 -4.87 9.48
N ARG A 811 -2.61 -4.04 8.80
CA ARG A 811 -3.95 -4.41 8.32
C ARG A 811 -3.88 -5.65 7.41
N PRO A 812 -4.79 -6.63 7.56
CA PRO A 812 -4.74 -7.86 6.76
C PRO A 812 -4.73 -7.65 5.25
N ALA A 813 -5.48 -6.66 4.75
CA ALA A 813 -5.49 -6.31 3.33
C ALA A 813 -4.10 -5.87 2.81
N LEU A 814 -3.27 -5.22 3.62
CA LEU A 814 -1.95 -4.71 3.21
C LEU A 814 -0.84 -5.76 3.30
N ARG A 815 -1.12 -6.97 3.81
CA ARG A 815 -0.13 -8.04 3.93
C ARG A 815 0.47 -8.47 2.59
N GLY A 816 -0.23 -8.27 1.48
CA GLY A 816 0.30 -8.53 0.13
C GLY A 816 1.45 -7.60 -0.28
N MET A 817 1.58 -6.44 0.37
CA MET A 817 2.59 -5.42 0.04
C MET A 817 3.96 -5.66 0.68
N VAL A 818 4.04 -6.52 1.68
CA VAL A 818 5.28 -6.82 2.41
C VAL A 818 5.74 -8.24 2.08
N ARG A 819 6.85 -8.37 1.33
CA ARG A 819 7.47 -9.67 1.07
C ARG A 819 8.27 -10.10 2.30
N GLY A 820 7.84 -11.19 2.92
CA GLY A 820 8.53 -11.83 4.03
C GLY A 820 7.64 -12.90 4.65
N ASN A 821 8.21 -14.03 5.03
CA ASN A 821 7.50 -15.03 5.85
C ASN A 821 7.16 -14.39 7.20
N VAL A 822 6.05 -13.66 7.26
CA VAL A 822 5.34 -13.39 8.51
C VAL A 822 4.84 -14.76 8.94
N LYS A 823 5.69 -15.54 9.61
CA LYS A 823 5.24 -16.70 10.36
C LYS A 823 4.11 -16.16 11.22
N ARG A 824 2.89 -16.60 10.95
CA ARG A 824 1.76 -16.48 11.88
C ARG A 824 2.34 -16.95 13.21
N ARG A 825 2.60 -16.01 14.11
CA ARG A 825 2.90 -16.38 15.48
C ARG A 825 1.57 -16.92 15.94
N GLU A 826 1.46 -18.25 16.03
CA GLU A 826 0.45 -18.84 16.89
C GLU A 826 0.52 -18.08 18.22
N PRO A 827 -0.61 -17.82 18.89
CA PRO A 827 -0.57 -17.35 20.26
C PRO A 827 0.15 -18.43 21.06
N ALA A 828 1.47 -18.29 21.17
CA ALA A 828 2.29 -19.18 21.96
C ALA A 828 1.80 -18.99 23.38
N ALA A 829 1.19 -20.03 23.93
CA ALA A 829 1.06 -20.18 25.36
C ALA A 829 2.46 -20.03 25.97
N GLY A 830 2.82 -18.82 26.40
CA GLY A 830 4.11 -18.51 27.04
C GLY A 830 5.09 -17.56 26.32
N GLY A 831 4.72 -16.87 25.24
CA GLY A 831 5.53 -15.78 24.68
C GLY A 831 5.04 -14.41 25.14
N GLY A 832 5.48 -13.94 26.31
CA GLY A 832 4.86 -12.81 27.02
C GLY A 832 4.68 -11.53 26.18
N SER A 833 3.44 -11.09 26.02
CA SER A 833 3.09 -9.73 25.61
C SER A 833 3.72 -8.72 26.56
N GLN A 834 3.85 -7.46 26.14
CA GLN A 834 4.27 -6.38 27.04
C GLN A 834 3.36 -6.35 28.29
N GLY A 835 2.06 -6.68 28.14
CA GLY A 835 1.13 -6.96 29.23
C GLY A 835 1.55 -8.10 30.19
N ALA A 836 2.08 -9.22 29.71
CA ALA A 836 2.63 -10.28 30.56
C ALA A 836 3.92 -9.87 31.27
N ARG A 837 4.73 -8.98 30.67
CA ARG A 837 5.89 -8.39 31.35
C ARG A 837 5.43 -7.39 32.42
N LEU A 838 4.44 -6.56 32.12
CA LEU A 838 3.84 -5.59 33.04
C LEU A 838 3.15 -6.26 34.22
N SER A 839 2.51 -7.43 34.02
CA SER A 839 1.87 -8.19 35.11
C SER A 839 2.86 -8.87 36.06
N THR A 840 4.13 -9.03 35.65
CA THR A 840 5.20 -9.57 36.52
C THR A 840 5.91 -8.50 37.37
N LEU A 841 5.70 -7.21 37.08
CA LEU A 841 6.29 -6.11 37.85
C LEU A 841 5.56 -5.89 39.19
N SER A 842 6.29 -5.38 40.19
CA SER A 842 5.70 -4.95 41.46
C SER A 842 4.69 -3.80 41.24
N GLY A 843 3.77 -3.55 42.20
CA GLY A 843 2.70 -2.57 42.02
C GLY A 843 3.18 -1.16 41.64
N GLU A 844 4.24 -0.66 42.29
CA GLU A 844 4.80 0.66 41.98
C GLU A 844 5.56 0.70 40.65
N GLU A 845 6.37 -0.31 40.34
CA GLU A 845 7.10 -0.42 39.07
C GLU A 845 6.14 -0.59 37.89
N ARG A 846 5.02 -1.31 38.10
CA ARG A 846 3.97 -1.51 37.10
C ARG A 846 3.25 -0.21 36.77
N ILE A 847 2.83 0.55 37.78
CA ILE A 847 2.16 1.85 37.56
C ILE A 847 3.09 2.82 36.82
N LYS A 848 4.37 2.86 37.19
CA LYS A 848 5.36 3.71 36.50
C LYS A 848 5.53 3.31 35.03
N ALA A 849 5.69 2.01 34.76
CA ALA A 849 5.83 1.50 33.40
C ALA A 849 4.55 1.71 32.55
N LEU A 850 3.37 1.58 33.17
CA LEU A 850 2.09 1.87 32.52
C LEU A 850 1.90 3.36 32.23
N LEU A 851 2.34 4.24 33.13
CA LEU A 851 2.29 5.68 32.90
C LEU A 851 3.19 6.09 31.74
N GLU A 852 4.42 5.55 31.68
CA GLU A 852 5.31 5.76 30.53
C GLU A 852 4.67 5.26 29.23
N LEU A 853 4.07 4.06 29.25
CA LEU A 853 3.36 3.51 28.09
C LEU A 853 2.18 4.39 27.65
N VAL A 854 1.33 4.83 28.57
CA VAL A 854 0.17 5.69 28.25
C VAL A 854 0.64 7.02 27.68
N ARG A 855 1.66 7.65 28.27
CA ARG A 855 2.23 8.91 27.77
C ARG A 855 2.86 8.75 26.39
N GLU A 856 3.55 7.63 26.15
CA GLU A 856 4.13 7.29 24.85
C GLU A 856 3.04 7.13 23.79
N GLN A 857 2.00 6.32 24.07
CA GLN A 857 0.91 6.15 23.11
C GLN A 857 0.14 7.46 22.89
N THR A 858 -0.02 8.30 23.92
CA THR A 858 -0.65 9.62 23.82
C THR A 858 0.14 10.56 22.92
N ALA A 859 1.46 10.64 23.12
CA ALA A 859 2.35 11.44 22.28
C ALA A 859 2.30 10.99 20.82
N ILE A 860 2.29 9.68 20.58
CA ILE A 860 2.19 9.11 19.23
C ILE A 860 0.86 9.51 18.57
N VAL A 861 -0.28 9.36 19.25
CA VAL A 861 -1.60 9.71 18.69
C VAL A 861 -1.67 11.18 18.30
N LEU A 862 -1.17 12.07 19.16
CA LEU A 862 -1.14 13.52 18.92
C LEU A 862 -0.05 13.97 17.93
N GLY A 863 0.87 13.09 17.53
CA GLY A 863 1.96 13.42 16.62
C GLY A 863 3.06 14.27 17.27
N HIS A 864 3.40 13.97 18.52
CA HIS A 864 4.51 14.61 19.26
C HIS A 864 5.75 13.69 19.31
N ASP A 865 6.94 14.28 19.15
CA ASP A 865 8.21 13.54 19.05
C ASP A 865 8.78 13.05 20.40
N GLY A 866 8.01 13.11 21.50
CA GLY A 866 8.46 12.62 22.79
C GLY A 866 7.41 12.61 23.90
N THR A 867 7.62 11.77 24.92
CA THR A 867 6.73 11.61 26.09
C THR A 867 6.72 12.83 27.01
N GLY A 868 7.79 13.64 26.98
CA GLY A 868 7.97 14.82 27.82
C GLY A 868 7.01 15.97 27.52
N SER A 869 6.37 15.98 26.35
CA SER A 869 5.35 16.98 25.98
C SER A 869 3.96 16.65 26.54
N VAL A 870 3.74 15.41 26.99
CA VAL A 870 2.45 14.97 27.56
C VAL A 870 2.55 15.05 29.07
N ASP A 871 1.87 16.05 29.66
CA ASP A 871 1.69 16.15 31.10
C ASP A 871 0.78 15.02 31.62
N GLN A 872 1.13 14.45 32.77
CA GLN A 872 0.45 13.28 33.33
C GLN A 872 -0.88 13.60 34.01
N GLU A 873 -1.08 14.85 34.44
CA GLU A 873 -2.29 15.32 35.14
C GLU A 873 -3.23 16.14 34.24
N THR A 874 -2.77 16.55 33.05
CA THR A 874 -3.61 17.29 32.11
C THR A 874 -4.62 16.33 31.48
N SER A 875 -5.89 16.75 31.48
CA SER A 875 -6.96 15.95 30.88
C SER A 875 -6.73 15.73 29.38
N PHE A 876 -7.09 14.57 28.85
CA PHE A 876 -6.99 14.26 27.41
C PHE A 876 -7.70 15.28 26.52
N ARG A 877 -8.87 15.81 26.94
CA ARG A 877 -9.55 16.90 26.21
C ARG A 877 -8.70 18.17 26.17
N GLY A 878 -8.03 18.51 27.26
CA GLY A 878 -7.09 19.63 27.33
C GLY A 878 -5.82 19.42 26.49
N LEU A 879 -5.45 18.17 26.23
CA LEU A 879 -4.36 17.77 25.33
C LEU A 879 -4.78 17.74 23.85
N GLY A 880 -6.06 17.98 23.54
CA GLY A 880 -6.57 17.98 22.16
C GLY A 880 -7.16 16.66 21.68
N PHE A 881 -7.53 15.74 22.59
CA PHE A 881 -8.25 14.53 22.21
C PHE A 881 -9.70 14.84 21.81
N ASP A 882 -10.09 14.28 20.68
CA ASP A 882 -11.45 14.12 20.20
C ASP A 882 -11.91 12.64 20.28
N SER A 883 -13.11 12.36 19.78
CA SER A 883 -13.66 11.00 19.80
C SER A 883 -12.86 9.99 18.96
N LEU A 884 -12.14 10.44 17.93
CA LEU A 884 -11.41 9.56 17.00
C LEU A 884 -10.01 9.21 17.52
N THR A 885 -9.29 10.21 18.01
CA THR A 885 -8.00 10.06 18.71
C THR A 885 -8.15 9.24 20.00
N ALA A 886 -9.29 9.33 20.69
CA ALA A 886 -9.60 8.46 21.83
C ALA A 886 -9.73 6.99 21.43
N VAL A 887 -10.38 6.68 20.31
CA VAL A 887 -10.48 5.30 19.77
C VAL A 887 -9.10 4.79 19.35
N GLU A 888 -8.27 5.63 18.73
CA GLU A 888 -6.91 5.27 18.35
C GLU A 888 -6.06 4.92 19.59
N LEU A 889 -6.06 5.77 20.61
CA LEU A 889 -5.34 5.52 21.86
C LEU A 889 -5.80 4.21 22.52
N ARG A 890 -7.11 3.98 22.62
CA ARG A 890 -7.67 2.73 23.15
C ARG A 890 -7.17 1.51 22.36
N ASN A 891 -7.21 1.56 21.03
CA ASN A 891 -6.78 0.44 20.18
C ASN A 891 -5.30 0.13 20.36
N ARG A 892 -4.45 1.16 20.48
CA ARG A 892 -3.01 1.00 20.74
C ARG A 892 -2.75 0.41 22.13
N LEU A 893 -3.47 0.88 23.14
CA LEU A 893 -3.35 0.35 24.50
C LEU A 893 -3.84 -1.10 24.60
N ASN A 894 -4.92 -1.47 23.90
CA ASN A 894 -5.36 -2.87 23.79
C ASN A 894 -4.25 -3.74 23.16
N ALA A 895 -3.65 -3.30 22.06
CA ALA A 895 -2.57 -4.04 21.40
C ALA A 895 -1.34 -4.22 22.30
N ALA A 896 -0.95 -3.18 23.06
CA ALA A 896 0.21 -3.23 23.95
C ALA A 896 -0.05 -4.05 25.23
N SER A 897 -1.22 -3.89 25.84
CA SER A 897 -1.57 -4.53 27.12
C SER A 897 -2.15 -5.94 26.96
N GLY A 898 -2.73 -6.27 25.79
CA GLY A 898 -3.53 -7.48 25.58
C GLY A 898 -4.89 -7.45 26.28
N LEU A 899 -5.31 -6.30 26.84
CA LEU A 899 -6.61 -6.14 27.47
C LEU A 899 -7.69 -5.73 26.46
N ARG A 900 -8.95 -5.90 26.86
CA ARG A 900 -10.11 -5.28 26.21
C ARG A 900 -10.54 -4.07 27.03
N LEU A 901 -10.05 -2.89 26.66
CA LEU A 901 -10.39 -1.63 27.31
C LEU A 901 -11.72 -1.05 26.77
N PRO A 902 -12.56 -0.45 27.62
CA PRO A 902 -13.84 0.13 27.22
C PRO A 902 -13.69 1.30 26.25
N ALA A 903 -14.73 1.60 25.46
CA ALA A 903 -14.72 2.73 24.54
C ALA A 903 -14.77 4.10 25.24
N THR A 904 -15.26 4.14 26.48
CA THR A 904 -15.37 5.32 27.34
C THR A 904 -14.10 5.64 28.12
N LEU A 905 -13.03 4.85 27.94
CA LEU A 905 -11.78 4.90 28.71
C LEU A 905 -11.24 6.30 28.96
N VAL A 906 -11.17 7.13 27.91
CA VAL A 906 -10.61 8.50 27.96
C VAL A 906 -11.54 9.48 28.69
N PHE A 907 -12.83 9.15 28.81
CA PHE A 907 -13.81 9.96 29.54
C PHE A 907 -13.94 9.53 31.00
N ASP A 908 -13.87 8.23 31.28
CA ASP A 908 -13.94 7.68 32.62
C ASP A 908 -12.62 7.89 33.40
N TYR A 909 -11.49 7.91 32.67
CA TYR A 909 -10.15 8.14 33.20
C TYR A 909 -9.50 9.30 32.42
N PRO A 910 -9.86 10.55 32.75
CA PRO A 910 -9.57 11.71 31.91
C PRO A 910 -8.10 12.10 31.83
N THR A 911 -7.21 11.58 32.67
CA THR A 911 -5.77 11.88 32.64
C THR A 911 -4.90 10.65 32.35
N PRO A 912 -3.69 10.81 31.78
CA PRO A 912 -2.74 9.71 31.61
C PRO A 912 -2.42 8.94 32.90
N ALA A 913 -2.35 9.63 34.05
CA ALA A 913 -2.11 9.02 35.35
C ALA A 913 -3.28 8.13 35.82
N GLU A 914 -4.52 8.64 35.74
CA GLU A 914 -5.72 7.87 36.09
C GLU A 914 -5.90 6.66 35.18
N LEU A 915 -5.61 6.81 33.89
CA LEU A 915 -5.69 5.72 32.93
C LEU A 915 -4.65 4.63 33.20
N ALA A 916 -3.41 5.01 33.52
CA ALA A 916 -2.36 4.06 33.88
C ALA A 916 -2.73 3.27 35.16
N ALA A 917 -3.33 3.93 36.14
CA ALA A 917 -3.81 3.28 37.36
C ALA A 917 -4.90 2.24 37.06
N TYR A 918 -5.90 2.61 36.25
CA TYR A 918 -6.98 1.70 35.84
C TYR A 918 -6.44 0.45 35.11
N ILE A 919 -5.54 0.62 34.13
CA ILE A 919 -4.92 -0.50 33.43
C ILE A 919 -4.14 -1.39 34.41
N GLY A 920 -3.51 -0.78 35.42
CA GLY A 920 -2.81 -1.48 36.50
C GLY A 920 -3.72 -2.39 37.32
N GLU A 921 -4.92 -1.92 37.66
CA GLU A 921 -5.95 -2.71 38.35
C GLU A 921 -6.44 -3.89 37.50
N GLN A 922 -6.68 -3.67 36.20
CA GLN A 922 -7.11 -4.72 35.27
C GLN A 922 -6.05 -5.82 35.09
N LEU A 923 -4.76 -5.46 35.04
CA LEU A 923 -3.64 -6.43 34.95
C LEU A 923 -3.31 -7.10 36.30
N GLY A 924 -3.74 -6.52 37.43
CA GLY A 924 -3.44 -7.00 38.78
C GLY A 924 -4.36 -8.11 39.29
N GLY A 925 -5.61 -8.16 38.80
CA GLY A 925 -6.67 -8.95 39.43
C GLY A 925 -6.96 -8.50 40.87
N PRO A 926 -8.13 -8.82 41.45
CA PRO A 926 -8.42 -8.46 42.83
C PRO A 926 -7.45 -9.20 43.75
N VAL A 927 -6.59 -8.45 44.45
CA VAL A 927 -5.73 -9.00 45.49
C VAL A 927 -6.64 -9.69 46.52
N ALA A 928 -6.52 -11.01 46.63
CA ALA A 928 -7.13 -11.77 47.71
C ALA A 928 -6.55 -11.26 49.04
N GLN A 929 -7.26 -10.34 49.68
CA GLN A 929 -6.97 -9.93 51.05
C GLN A 929 -7.41 -11.06 51.99
N THR A 930 -6.44 -11.68 52.66
CA THR A 930 -6.68 -12.52 53.84
C THR A 930 -7.11 -11.60 55.01
N PRO A 931 -8.10 -11.98 55.84
CA PRO A 931 -8.95 -11.00 56.53
C PRO A 931 -8.35 -10.44 57.82
N THR A 932 -8.20 -9.10 57.92
CA THR A 932 -8.34 -8.23 59.13
C THR A 932 -7.83 -6.81 58.80
N ALA A 933 -8.36 -5.69 59.25
CA ALA A 933 -9.53 -5.30 60.02
C ALA A 933 -10.00 -3.94 59.47
N SER A 934 -11.28 -3.62 59.66
CA SER A 934 -11.95 -2.40 59.19
C SER A 934 -11.13 -1.12 59.38
N LEU A 935 -10.92 -0.37 58.29
CA LEU A 935 -10.48 1.02 58.34
C LEU A 935 -11.55 1.93 57.75
N VAL A 936 -11.90 2.91 58.57
CA VAL A 936 -12.95 3.90 58.46
C VAL A 936 -12.77 4.73 57.19
N VAL A 937 -13.84 4.84 56.39
CA VAL A 937 -13.97 5.85 55.34
C VAL A 937 -13.94 7.23 55.99
N ALA A 938 -12.84 7.95 55.80
CA ALA A 938 -12.81 9.38 56.09
C ALA A 938 -13.63 10.10 55.01
N THR A 939 -14.86 10.44 55.36
CA THR A 939 -15.70 11.36 54.59
C THR A 939 -15.00 12.72 54.47
N ARG A 940 -14.58 13.09 53.26
CA ARG A 940 -14.46 14.50 52.88
C ARG A 940 -15.89 15.03 52.67
N SER A 941 -16.26 16.05 53.43
CA SER A 941 -17.51 16.77 53.33
C SER A 941 -17.63 17.48 51.97
N ALA A 942 -18.58 17.03 51.15
CA ALA A 942 -19.23 17.85 50.14
C ALA A 942 -20.66 18.09 50.60
N GLU A 943 -21.01 19.34 50.88
CA GLU A 943 -22.40 19.77 51.06
C GLU A 943 -23.13 19.58 49.73
N ASN A 944 -23.84 18.46 49.58
CA ASN A 944 -24.83 18.25 48.53
C ASN A 944 -26.17 18.00 49.21
N GLU A 945 -27.02 19.03 49.21
CA GLU A 945 -28.44 18.92 49.52
C GLU A 945 -29.16 18.29 48.31
N PRO A 946 -30.07 17.32 48.50
CA PRO A 946 -30.73 16.65 47.38
C PRO A 946 -31.83 17.52 46.78
N ILE A 947 -31.66 17.98 45.54
CA ILE A 947 -32.73 18.61 44.75
C ILE A 947 -33.57 17.51 44.10
N ALA A 948 -34.86 17.48 44.42
CA ALA A 948 -35.88 16.73 43.67
C ALA A 948 -36.52 17.65 42.62
N VAL A 949 -36.48 17.26 41.33
CA VAL A 949 -37.17 17.98 40.26
C VAL A 949 -38.62 17.52 40.20
N VAL A 950 -39.52 18.28 40.84
CA VAL A 950 -40.98 18.08 40.79
C VAL A 950 -41.56 19.13 39.83
N GLY A 951 -41.29 18.95 38.53
CA GLY A 951 -41.88 19.74 37.44
C GLY A 951 -40.95 20.78 36.79
N MET A 952 -40.97 20.84 35.46
CA MET A 952 -40.36 21.90 34.66
C MET A 952 -41.46 22.70 33.94
N GLY A 953 -41.55 23.99 34.25
CA GLY A 953 -42.29 24.96 33.43
C GLY A 953 -41.28 25.84 32.69
N CYS A 954 -41.23 25.74 31.36
CA CYS A 954 -40.36 26.57 30.53
C CYS A 954 -41.14 27.75 29.96
N ARG A 955 -40.57 28.95 30.09
CA ARG A 955 -41.01 30.16 29.40
C ARG A 955 -40.01 30.44 28.29
N TYR A 956 -40.42 30.21 27.04
CA TYR A 956 -39.62 30.58 25.87
C TYR A 956 -39.63 32.10 25.70
N PRO A 957 -38.47 32.75 25.51
CA PRO A 957 -38.40 34.02 24.78
C PRO A 957 -38.61 33.72 23.29
N GLY A 958 -39.52 34.47 22.67
CA GLY A 958 -39.96 34.30 21.29
C GLY A 958 -38.96 34.71 20.22
#